data_AF-A0A6G0XLX2-F1
#
_entry.id   AF-A0A6G0XLX2-F1
#
_cell.length_a   1.000
_cell.length_b   1.000
_cell.length_c   1.000
_cell.angle_alpha   90.00
_cell.angle_beta   90.00
_cell.angle_gamma   90.00
#
_symmetry.space_group_name_H-M   'P 1'
#
loop_
_entity.id
_entity.type
_entity.pdbx_description
1 polymer ?
#
loop_
_entity_poly.entity_id
_entity_poly.type
_entity_poly.pdbx_seq_one_letter_code
_entity_poly.pdbx_strand_id
1 'polypeptide(L)'
;MEHRRGEDDLTEHVEEIQCDFVEMDPTSPRSTSLAKAESLEAPVSYTRYDSQSALVDDEETKEGDNPHPTVHLRGVVNPSPSRDPVGCLKTRVGRALLITSILGIIGLVAALLVVFGGKNNVSPSSQSTENQDIGNGGTSNSSSSTIAPSIVPTTTSPLTIASTPSPVLTSQIPLPSASSPVTTSSTPPPTTTSTPPPTTTSTVPPTTEAPTTQPTPTFGRIRDGTNSSAETINPESFPSRGCKLPNYISHDGKIFVQTPNGVETPIAIKGINWFGMDTEQNIPFGLWANPQNGTSIAEIVAFLARHKFNSIRLPLTVDSILRNTPPNENLVNTFLSPSLNLTTYLDAVSSIVTAFGSKGISILLDLHYLSPTDTGDAWFSAQHPESNSLDAIDALASHFCSDNHWNVLGIDLKNEPWNTTWGDNGPKDMRVGAAKLGNRMLEKCPQWLAFVEGNARSHTVQINGRSFDYYDWWGGGLQLAGTYPLTLQVQSKIVWAPHYYSPSVYPQYFLVRSAQARAPGSPLLPGYVEWSDEELLNVVQTTAQDMFGYLRNVQGGAIVFGEFGGLYSLDAHPQKTSQRVIQDCMKIMKQPGYAGGYMWSLNPESGYGYNPSDTSGYWQEGLLQSDWVTANTEYLKALEILDDMTNLQPFPCYVP
;
A
#
# COMPACT_ATOMS: atom_id res chain seq x y z
N MET A 1 -68.37 -54.76 -21.91
CA MET A 1 -67.17 -53.92 -22.11
C MET A 1 -67.37 -52.69 -21.22
N GLU A 2 -67.07 -52.68 -19.91
CA GLU A 2 -65.94 -53.27 -19.14
C GLU A 2 -64.60 -52.60 -19.48
N HIS A 3 -63.71 -52.24 -18.53
CA HIS A 3 -63.68 -52.18 -17.04
C HIS A 3 -62.71 -51.02 -16.64
N ARG A 4 -62.67 -50.35 -15.47
CA ARG A 4 -62.92 -50.59 -14.02
C ARG A 4 -61.80 -51.26 -13.19
N ARG A 5 -61.48 -50.63 -12.02
CA ARG A 5 -60.54 -51.01 -10.92
C ARG A 5 -59.03 -50.85 -11.23
N GLY A 6 -58.14 -50.50 -10.29
CA GLY A 6 -58.21 -50.07 -8.87
C GLY A 6 -56.82 -49.54 -8.42
N GLU A 7 -56.58 -48.74 -7.37
CA GLU A 7 -57.07 -48.79 -5.96
C GLU A 7 -56.57 -50.09 -5.26
N ASP A 8 -55.80 -50.11 -4.16
CA ASP A 8 -55.42 -49.10 -3.13
C ASP A 8 -53.98 -49.35 -2.57
N ASP A 9 -53.17 -48.34 -2.22
CA ASP A 9 -52.93 -47.70 -0.88
C ASP A 9 -51.90 -48.40 0.05
N LEU A 10 -51.00 -47.60 0.66
CA LEU A 10 -50.74 -47.57 2.12
C LEU A 10 -49.70 -46.49 2.50
N THR A 11 -50.07 -45.66 3.47
CA THR A 11 -49.35 -44.52 4.06
C THR A 11 -48.08 -44.87 4.86
N GLU A 12 -47.12 -43.93 4.95
CA GLU A 12 -46.72 -43.39 6.27
C GLU A 12 -45.99 -42.02 6.22
N HIS A 13 -46.14 -41.30 7.34
CA HIS A 13 -45.61 -40.00 7.80
C HIS A 13 -44.70 -39.09 6.95
N VAL A 14 -45.16 -37.83 6.85
CA VAL A 14 -44.33 -36.61 6.80
C VAL A 14 -44.05 -36.14 8.24
N GLU A 15 -42.82 -35.73 8.54
CA GLU A 15 -42.53 -34.78 9.62
C GLU A 15 -41.91 -33.51 9.02
N GLU A 16 -42.54 -32.37 9.27
CA GLU A 16 -42.11 -31.05 8.84
C GLU A 16 -41.76 -30.25 10.11
N ILE A 17 -40.46 -30.08 10.40
CA ILE A 17 -40.03 -29.36 11.61
C ILE A 17 -40.05 -27.86 11.36
N GLN A 18 -41.16 -27.27 11.79
CA GLN A 18 -41.40 -25.84 11.89
C GLN A 18 -40.45 -25.19 12.91
N CYS A 19 -39.85 -24.06 12.57
CA CYS A 19 -39.16 -23.16 13.51
C CYS A 19 -39.95 -21.86 13.61
N ASP A 20 -40.39 -21.51 14.81
CA ASP A 20 -41.35 -20.43 15.01
C ASP A 20 -40.76 -19.03 14.83
N PHE A 21 -41.48 -18.19 14.08
CA PHE A 21 -41.33 -16.75 14.15
C PHE A 21 -42.08 -16.23 15.38
N VAL A 22 -41.41 -15.41 16.19
CA VAL A 22 -42.06 -14.63 17.26
C VAL A 22 -41.96 -13.15 16.93
N GLU A 23 -43.10 -12.58 16.57
CA GLU A 23 -43.31 -11.13 16.39
C GLU A 23 -43.51 -10.46 17.75
N MET A 24 -42.96 -9.27 17.97
CA MET A 24 -43.14 -8.49 19.21
C MET A 24 -43.47 -7.02 18.95
N ASP A 25 -44.60 -6.58 19.52
CA ASP A 25 -45.17 -5.24 19.42
C ASP A 25 -44.52 -4.26 20.44
N PRO A 26 -44.23 -2.98 20.11
CA PRO A 26 -43.29 -2.17 20.90
C PRO A 26 -43.95 -1.15 21.84
N THR A 27 -44.14 -1.49 23.13
CA THR A 27 -44.54 -0.50 24.15
C THR A 27 -43.85 -0.63 25.53
N SER A 28 -43.10 0.42 25.92
CA SER A 28 -42.77 0.81 27.31
C SER A 28 -41.78 -0.05 28.13
N PRO A 29 -41.17 0.48 29.24
CA PRO A 29 -39.70 0.45 29.31
C PRO A 29 -39.05 0.00 30.65
N ARG A 30 -37.70 -0.06 30.62
CA ARG A 30 -36.72 -0.19 31.74
C ARG A 30 -36.68 -1.52 32.51
N SER A 31 -35.53 -2.18 32.44
CA SER A 31 -34.50 -2.03 33.49
C SER A 31 -33.12 -2.54 33.01
N THR A 32 -32.05 -2.17 33.71
CA THR A 32 -30.66 -2.51 33.35
C THR A 32 -30.14 -3.73 34.12
N SER A 33 -29.47 -4.65 33.43
CA SER A 33 -28.52 -5.59 34.03
C SER A 33 -27.24 -5.65 33.19
N LEU A 34 -26.08 -5.81 33.83
CA LEU A 34 -24.83 -6.09 33.12
C LEU A 34 -24.78 -7.58 32.81
N ALA A 35 -24.81 -7.94 31.53
CA ALA A 35 -24.34 -9.24 31.05
C ALA A 35 -22.81 -9.21 30.90
N LYS A 36 -22.15 -10.35 31.07
CA LYS A 36 -20.70 -10.47 30.84
C LYS A 36 -20.40 -10.29 29.35
N ALA A 37 -19.26 -9.65 29.04
CA ALA A 37 -18.58 -9.93 27.79
C ALA A 37 -18.02 -11.36 27.85
N GLU A 38 -18.55 -12.26 27.03
CA GLU A 38 -17.91 -13.55 26.76
C GLU A 38 -16.97 -13.40 25.56
N SER A 39 -15.82 -14.07 25.61
CA SER A 39 -14.74 -13.85 24.65
C SER A 39 -15.07 -14.48 23.30
N LEU A 40 -15.30 -13.66 22.28
CA LEU A 40 -15.39 -14.10 20.89
C LEU A 40 -13.97 -14.34 20.34
N GLU A 41 -13.33 -15.42 20.79
CA GLU A 41 -12.14 -15.97 20.13
C GLU A 41 -12.54 -16.57 18.78
N ALA A 42 -12.64 -15.73 17.75
CA ALA A 42 -12.70 -16.17 16.36
C ALA A 42 -11.28 -16.46 15.87
N PRO A 43 -10.92 -17.73 15.55
CA PRO A 43 -9.63 -18.03 14.93
C PRO A 43 -9.67 -17.61 13.46
N VAL A 44 -9.41 -16.32 13.21
CA VAL A 44 -9.27 -15.76 11.85
C VAL A 44 -8.06 -16.44 11.20
N SER A 45 -8.32 -17.25 10.16
CA SER A 45 -7.28 -17.94 9.40
C SER A 45 -6.65 -16.96 8.41
N TYR A 46 -5.67 -16.18 8.87
CA TYR A 46 -4.89 -15.30 8.01
C TYR A 46 -4.34 -16.05 6.79
N THR A 47 -4.77 -15.63 5.60
CA THR A 47 -4.09 -15.96 4.34
C THR A 47 -2.65 -15.44 4.40
N ARG A 48 -1.70 -16.19 3.85
CA ARG A 48 -0.28 -15.82 3.93
C ARG A 48 -0.01 -14.68 2.96
N TYR A 49 0.31 -13.50 3.51
CA TYR A 49 0.90 -12.40 2.76
C TYR A 49 2.40 -12.40 3.04
N ASP A 50 3.18 -12.50 1.97
CA ASP A 50 4.56 -12.95 2.02
C ASP A 50 5.38 -12.07 1.07
N SER A 51 6.49 -11.48 1.53
CA SER A 51 7.41 -10.76 0.64
C SER A 51 8.15 -11.69 -0.34
N GLN A 52 7.81 -12.98 -0.32
CA GLN A 52 8.19 -13.99 -1.30
C GLN A 52 7.41 -13.88 -2.63
N SER A 53 6.77 -12.74 -2.92
CA SER A 53 6.38 -12.37 -4.29
C SER A 53 7.55 -12.55 -5.26
N ALA A 54 8.75 -12.12 -4.83
CA ALA A 54 10.04 -12.30 -5.49
C ALA A 54 10.52 -13.77 -5.69
N LEU A 55 9.70 -14.79 -5.40
CA LEU A 55 9.98 -16.20 -5.69
C LEU A 55 9.21 -16.71 -6.92
N VAL A 56 9.70 -16.30 -8.10
CA VAL A 56 9.48 -17.00 -9.36
C VAL A 56 10.81 -17.64 -9.75
N ASP A 57 10.81 -18.93 -10.10
CA ASP A 57 12.05 -19.67 -10.42
C ASP A 57 12.73 -19.10 -11.67
N ASP A 58 13.97 -18.60 -11.51
CA ASP A 58 14.86 -18.21 -12.60
C ASP A 58 15.34 -19.47 -13.38
N GLU A 59 14.62 -19.87 -14.44
CA GLU A 59 15.12 -20.89 -15.38
C GLU A 59 16.29 -20.34 -16.22
N GLU A 60 17.52 -20.41 -15.67
CA GLU A 60 18.75 -20.12 -16.43
C GLU A 60 18.98 -21.20 -17.51
N THR A 61 18.48 -20.96 -18.72
CA THR A 61 18.57 -21.90 -19.84
C THR A 61 20.00 -22.18 -20.28
N LYS A 62 20.44 -23.46 -20.25
CA LYS A 62 21.51 -23.99 -21.11
C LYS A 62 21.22 -25.43 -21.55
N GLU A 63 21.49 -25.73 -22.82
CA GLU A 63 21.30 -27.03 -23.46
C GLU A 63 22.38 -28.07 -23.05
N GLY A 64 22.06 -29.37 -23.13
CA GLY A 64 23.04 -30.44 -22.95
C GLY A 64 22.48 -31.85 -23.10
N ASP A 65 22.65 -32.47 -24.27
CA ASP A 65 22.29 -33.88 -24.53
C ASP A 65 23.11 -34.87 -23.69
N ASN A 66 22.46 -35.77 -22.94
CA ASN A 66 22.54 -37.25 -23.08
C ASN A 66 21.74 -38.01 -21.98
N PRO A 67 21.38 -39.31 -22.15
CA PRO A 67 20.30 -39.94 -21.36
C PRO A 67 20.70 -41.06 -20.36
N HIS A 68 19.75 -41.35 -19.43
CA HIS A 68 19.61 -42.56 -18.59
C HIS A 68 20.59 -42.75 -17.39
N PRO A 69 20.29 -43.63 -16.39
CA PRO A 69 19.12 -44.51 -16.20
C PRO A 69 18.37 -44.37 -14.85
N THR A 70 17.21 -45.05 -14.75
CA THR A 70 16.39 -45.19 -13.53
C THR A 70 16.92 -46.25 -12.54
N VAL A 71 16.74 -46.03 -11.23
CA VAL A 71 16.94 -47.06 -10.17
C VAL A 71 15.78 -47.04 -9.15
N HIS A 72 15.29 -48.22 -8.74
CA HIS A 72 14.22 -48.40 -7.76
C HIS A 72 14.73 -48.54 -6.31
N LEU A 73 13.90 -48.15 -5.32
CA LEU A 73 14.08 -48.53 -3.91
C LEU A 73 12.78 -49.00 -3.23
N ARG A 74 12.88 -50.16 -2.57
CA ARG A 74 12.10 -50.65 -1.41
C ARG A 74 13.16 -51.05 -0.36
N GLY A 75 13.03 -50.87 0.95
CA GLY A 75 11.98 -50.34 1.83
C GLY A 75 12.17 -50.96 3.25
N VAL A 76 11.26 -50.68 4.22
CA VAL A 76 11.07 -51.46 5.49
C VAL A 76 12.17 -51.27 6.58
N VAL A 77 11.94 -51.07 7.90
CA VAL A 77 10.74 -50.75 8.75
C VAL A 77 11.17 -50.13 10.12
N ASN A 78 10.20 -49.54 10.84
CA ASN A 78 10.26 -48.89 12.18
C ASN A 78 10.16 -49.92 13.37
N PRO A 79 10.11 -49.61 14.72
CA PRO A 79 9.31 -48.53 15.35
C PRO A 79 9.79 -47.92 16.71
N SER A 80 8.93 -47.03 17.24
CA SER A 80 9.02 -46.23 18.49
C SER A 80 8.61 -46.97 19.79
N PRO A 81 8.58 -46.28 20.95
CA PRO A 81 7.37 -45.58 21.47
C PRO A 81 7.71 -44.20 22.10
N SER A 82 6.83 -43.27 22.57
CA SER A 82 5.38 -42.95 22.51
C SER A 82 5.21 -41.53 23.15
N ARG A 83 4.06 -40.81 23.28
CA ARG A 83 2.61 -41.07 23.28
C ARG A 83 1.82 -39.83 22.80
N ASP A 84 0.51 -40.00 22.61
CA ASP A 84 -0.49 -38.95 22.28
C ASP A 84 -1.33 -38.51 23.52
N PRO A 85 -2.31 -37.58 23.37
CA PRO A 85 -3.68 -37.94 22.93
C PRO A 85 -4.18 -37.09 21.74
N VAL A 86 -4.85 -37.62 20.70
CA VAL A 86 -6.24 -38.16 20.63
C VAL A 86 -7.31 -37.14 21.04
N GLY A 87 -8.24 -36.68 20.19
CA GLY A 87 -8.46 -36.85 18.73
C GLY A 87 -9.84 -37.42 18.36
N CYS A 88 -10.44 -37.00 17.23
CA CYS A 88 -11.62 -37.69 16.65
C CYS A 88 -11.96 -37.29 15.19
N LEU A 89 -11.98 -38.26 14.26
CA LEU A 89 -12.84 -38.27 13.06
C LEU A 89 -12.73 -39.63 12.32
N LYS A 90 -13.80 -40.43 12.32
CA LYS A 90 -13.94 -41.70 11.57
C LYS A 90 -15.38 -41.92 11.12
N THR A 91 -15.72 -41.56 9.88
CA THR A 91 -16.97 -42.01 9.22
C THR A 91 -16.68 -42.42 7.78
N ARG A 92 -17.47 -43.36 7.24
CA ARG A 92 -17.18 -44.00 5.93
C ARG A 92 -17.52 -43.14 4.70
N VAL A 93 -18.15 -41.97 4.89
CA VAL A 93 -18.57 -41.09 3.78
C VAL A 93 -17.38 -40.41 3.08
N GLY A 94 -16.33 -40.04 3.84
CA GLY A 94 -15.11 -39.40 3.33
C GLY A 94 -14.18 -40.28 2.47
N ARG A 95 -14.69 -41.33 1.82
CA ARG A 95 -13.94 -42.21 0.92
C ARG A 95 -14.54 -42.35 -0.50
N ALA A 96 -15.61 -41.61 -0.81
CA ALA A 96 -16.27 -41.66 -2.12
C ALA A 96 -15.91 -40.49 -3.07
N LEU A 97 -15.25 -39.43 -2.58
CA LEU A 97 -14.99 -38.18 -3.33
C LEU A 97 -13.49 -37.91 -3.58
N LEU A 98 -12.71 -38.97 -3.87
CA LEU A 98 -11.32 -38.82 -4.35
C LEU A 98 -10.97 -39.75 -5.53
N ILE A 99 -11.98 -40.25 -6.27
CA ILE A 99 -11.80 -41.09 -7.47
C ILE A 99 -12.69 -40.57 -8.62
N THR A 100 -12.59 -39.27 -8.90
CA THR A 100 -13.16 -38.63 -10.10
C THR A 100 -12.21 -37.59 -10.71
N SER A 101 -11.33 -36.97 -9.91
CA SER A 101 -10.39 -35.94 -10.39
C SER A 101 -9.10 -36.46 -11.03
N ILE A 102 -8.82 -37.78 -10.97
CA ILE A 102 -7.63 -38.40 -11.60
C ILE A 102 -8.07 -39.36 -12.72
N LEU A 103 -8.74 -38.81 -13.73
CA LEU A 103 -8.90 -39.41 -15.06
C LEU A 103 -9.28 -38.40 -16.17
N GLY A 104 -9.48 -37.12 -15.86
CA GLY A 104 -9.86 -36.08 -16.84
C GLY A 104 -8.70 -35.42 -17.60
N ILE A 105 -7.45 -35.53 -17.14
CA ILE A 105 -6.32 -34.72 -17.63
C ILE A 105 -5.44 -35.45 -18.66
N ILE A 106 -5.63 -36.76 -18.86
CA ILE A 106 -4.90 -37.57 -19.86
C ILE A 106 -5.70 -37.68 -21.19
N GLY A 107 -6.90 -37.09 -21.27
CA GLY A 107 -7.82 -37.21 -22.41
C GLY A 107 -7.71 -36.16 -23.51
N LEU A 108 -6.92 -35.08 -23.35
CA LEU A 108 -7.02 -33.87 -24.20
C LEU A 108 -5.76 -33.48 -24.98
N VAL A 109 -4.72 -34.34 -25.04
CA VAL A 109 -3.47 -34.06 -25.79
C VAL A 109 -3.38 -34.85 -27.11
N ALA A 110 -4.36 -35.69 -27.41
CA ALA A 110 -4.37 -36.60 -28.58
C ALA A 110 -5.38 -36.23 -29.69
N ALA A 111 -5.87 -34.99 -29.74
CA ALA A 111 -6.99 -34.58 -30.59
C ALA A 111 -6.77 -33.30 -31.43
N LEU A 112 -5.52 -32.87 -31.65
CA LEU A 112 -5.20 -31.62 -32.35
C LEU A 112 -4.11 -31.73 -33.43
N LEU A 113 -3.93 -32.93 -34.01
CA LEU A 113 -2.94 -33.21 -35.07
C LEU A 113 -3.53 -33.71 -36.40
N VAL A 114 -4.85 -33.62 -36.62
CA VAL A 114 -5.50 -34.03 -37.89
C VAL A 114 -6.63 -33.08 -38.33
N VAL A 115 -6.28 -31.88 -38.84
CA VAL A 115 -6.94 -31.22 -40.01
C VAL A 115 -5.86 -30.40 -40.74
N PHE A 116 -6.04 -30.16 -42.05
CA PHE A 116 -5.18 -29.32 -42.93
C PHE A 116 -3.83 -29.90 -43.38
N GLY A 117 -3.87 -31.08 -44.01
CA GLY A 117 -2.83 -31.54 -44.92
C GLY A 117 -3.22 -31.38 -46.40
N GLY A 118 -2.47 -30.55 -47.15
CA GLY A 118 -2.22 -30.73 -48.59
C GLY A 118 -3.05 -29.96 -49.62
N LYS A 119 -2.36 -29.10 -50.42
CA LYS A 119 -2.03 -29.46 -51.81
C LYS A 119 -0.98 -28.54 -52.48
N ASN A 120 0.17 -29.16 -52.76
CA ASN A 120 1.20 -28.95 -53.79
C ASN A 120 0.98 -27.84 -54.86
N ASN A 121 2.06 -27.13 -55.23
CA ASN A 121 2.83 -27.48 -56.45
C ASN A 121 4.10 -26.62 -56.73
N VAL A 122 5.17 -27.34 -57.13
CA VAL A 122 6.15 -27.01 -58.21
C VAL A 122 7.13 -25.81 -58.05
N SER A 123 8.43 -26.16 -57.91
CA SER A 123 9.66 -25.35 -58.16
C SER A 123 10.01 -25.27 -59.68
N PRO A 124 11.10 -24.64 -60.23
CA PRO A 124 12.50 -24.61 -59.69
C PRO A 124 13.42 -23.38 -60.04
N SER A 125 14.69 -23.46 -59.58
CA SER A 125 15.92 -22.77 -60.08
C SER A 125 16.02 -21.24 -59.90
N SER A 126 17.21 -20.60 -59.80
CA SER A 126 18.65 -21.01 -59.83
C SER A 126 19.45 -20.10 -58.87
N GLN A 127 20.43 -20.54 -58.07
CA GLN A 127 21.82 -20.95 -58.40
C GLN A 127 22.75 -19.87 -59.01
N SER A 128 23.52 -19.18 -58.14
CA SER A 128 24.96 -18.79 -58.28
C SER A 128 25.35 -17.96 -57.04
N THR A 129 26.39 -18.17 -56.20
CA THR A 129 27.77 -18.71 -56.29
C THR A 129 28.82 -17.80 -56.94
N GLU A 130 29.40 -16.89 -56.14
CA GLU A 130 30.85 -16.75 -55.80
C GLU A 130 30.97 -15.52 -54.85
N ASN A 131 31.65 -15.48 -53.69
CA ASN A 131 32.79 -16.19 -53.04
C ASN A 131 34.14 -15.44 -53.16
N GLN A 132 34.95 -15.46 -52.08
CA GLN A 132 36.31 -14.90 -51.92
C GLN A 132 36.49 -13.35 -51.90
N ASP A 133 37.46 -12.75 -51.17
CA ASP A 133 38.13 -13.16 -49.92
C ASP A 133 38.87 -11.98 -49.21
N ILE A 134 39.33 -12.21 -47.97
CA ILE A 134 40.51 -11.62 -47.24
C ILE A 134 40.99 -10.18 -47.58
N GLY A 135 41.11 -9.29 -46.56
CA GLY A 135 41.61 -7.90 -46.77
C GLY A 135 42.34 -7.11 -45.65
N ASN A 136 42.49 -7.65 -44.44
CA ASN A 136 43.39 -7.21 -43.34
C ASN A 136 43.93 -5.74 -43.24
N GLY A 137 43.47 -5.01 -42.19
CA GLY A 137 44.35 -4.14 -41.37
C GLY A 137 44.50 -2.65 -41.75
N GLY A 138 44.67 -1.79 -40.73
CA GLY A 138 44.98 -0.36 -40.91
C GLY A 138 44.61 0.54 -39.73
N THR A 139 45.53 0.72 -38.77
CA THR A 139 45.40 1.73 -37.69
C THR A 139 45.89 3.11 -38.14
N SER A 140 45.25 4.20 -37.69
CA SER A 140 45.91 5.41 -37.15
C SER A 140 44.94 6.55 -36.83
N ASN A 141 45.38 7.46 -35.96
CA ASN A 141 44.66 8.66 -35.53
C ASN A 141 44.69 9.76 -36.61
N SER A 142 43.71 10.69 -36.61
CA SER A 142 43.99 12.09 -36.23
C SER A 142 42.76 13.03 -36.25
N SER A 143 42.65 13.82 -35.18
CA SER A 143 42.12 15.20 -35.06
C SER A 143 41.19 15.83 -36.12
N SER A 144 40.06 16.35 -35.58
CA SER A 144 39.45 17.67 -35.87
C SER A 144 38.93 18.03 -37.27
N SER A 145 37.65 18.45 -37.32
CA SER A 145 37.30 19.84 -37.68
C SER A 145 35.86 20.20 -37.26
N THR A 146 35.62 21.49 -37.02
CA THR A 146 34.35 22.02 -36.50
C THR A 146 33.49 22.58 -37.63
N ILE A 147 32.27 22.08 -37.82
CA ILE A 147 31.22 22.77 -38.59
C ILE A 147 29.87 22.61 -37.86
N ALA A 148 29.14 23.71 -37.71
CA ALA A 148 27.76 23.74 -37.25
C ALA A 148 26.85 24.30 -38.37
N PRO A 149 25.60 23.82 -38.51
CA PRO A 149 24.56 24.51 -39.29
C PRO A 149 23.77 25.49 -38.42
N SER A 150 23.38 26.63 -38.99
CA SER A 150 22.75 27.73 -38.25
C SER A 150 21.22 27.62 -38.10
N ILE A 151 20.72 28.28 -37.06
CA ILE A 151 19.31 28.64 -36.87
C ILE A 151 18.83 29.55 -38.03
N VAL A 152 17.59 29.36 -38.48
CA VAL A 152 16.80 30.38 -39.20
C VAL A 152 15.47 30.57 -38.45
N PRO A 153 15.14 31.77 -37.97
CA PRO A 153 13.91 32.02 -37.21
C PRO A 153 12.73 32.40 -38.12
N THR A 154 11.52 31.96 -37.76
CA THR A 154 10.26 32.47 -38.32
C THR A 154 9.60 33.45 -37.35
N THR A 155 9.30 34.65 -37.83
CA THR A 155 8.72 35.74 -37.03
C THR A 155 7.22 35.87 -37.24
N THR A 156 6.46 35.94 -36.16
CA THR A 156 5.13 36.56 -36.11
C THR A 156 5.06 37.47 -34.88
N SER A 157 4.52 38.68 -35.05
CA SER A 157 4.46 39.71 -34.01
C SER A 157 3.00 40.08 -33.68
N PRO A 158 2.72 40.64 -32.49
CA PRO A 158 1.39 40.53 -31.88
C PRO A 158 0.42 41.65 -32.30
N LEU A 159 -0.87 41.40 -32.03
CA LEU A 159 -1.91 42.43 -32.00
C LEU A 159 -2.22 42.82 -30.54
N THR A 160 -1.94 44.08 -30.21
CA THR A 160 -2.40 44.73 -28.98
C THR A 160 -3.70 45.49 -29.22
N ILE A 161 -4.63 45.41 -28.27
CA ILE A 161 -5.76 46.35 -28.13
C ILE A 161 -5.78 46.85 -26.67
N ALA A 162 -6.12 48.13 -26.49
CA ALA A 162 -5.96 48.87 -25.24
C ALA A 162 -7.20 48.79 -24.31
N SER A 163 -7.14 49.52 -23.19
CA SER A 163 -7.95 49.32 -21.99
C SER A 163 -8.92 50.48 -21.65
N THR A 164 -9.87 50.19 -20.74
CA THR A 164 -10.78 51.13 -20.03
C THR A 164 -11.91 51.77 -20.87
N PRO A 165 -12.98 52.36 -20.26
CA PRO A 165 -13.34 52.45 -18.84
C PRO A 165 -14.76 51.92 -18.49
N SER A 166 -15.14 51.98 -17.20
CA SER A 166 -16.48 51.63 -16.68
C SER A 166 -17.43 52.84 -16.55
N PRO A 167 -18.75 52.63 -16.68
CA PRO A 167 -19.80 53.34 -15.93
C PRO A 167 -20.47 52.36 -14.94
N VAL A 168 -20.59 52.65 -13.64
CA VAL A 168 -21.48 53.65 -13.00
C VAL A 168 -22.97 53.41 -13.31
N LEU A 169 -23.71 52.91 -12.31
CA LEU A 169 -25.14 53.20 -12.12
C LEU A 169 -25.39 53.58 -10.65
N THR A 170 -26.36 54.45 -10.40
CA THR A 170 -26.48 55.20 -9.15
C THR A 170 -27.48 54.64 -8.13
N SER A 171 -27.01 54.51 -6.89
CA SER A 171 -27.61 55.08 -5.66
C SER A 171 -29.13 55.10 -5.46
N GLN A 172 -29.57 54.54 -4.33
CA GLN A 172 -30.40 55.28 -3.36
C GLN A 172 -30.19 54.76 -1.93
N ILE A 173 -30.44 55.63 -0.94
CA ILE A 173 -30.21 55.42 0.51
C ILE A 173 -31.48 55.88 1.25
N PRO A 174 -31.87 55.23 2.36
CA PRO A 174 -31.97 55.99 3.61
C PRO A 174 -31.26 55.34 4.82
N LEU A 175 -30.58 56.19 5.60
CA LEU A 175 -30.17 56.01 7.00
C LEU A 175 -31.11 56.87 7.89
N PRO A 176 -30.96 56.94 9.23
CA PRO A 176 -30.64 55.90 10.21
C PRO A 176 -31.58 55.95 11.45
N SER A 177 -31.43 55.01 12.40
CA SER A 177 -31.63 55.22 13.85
C SER A 177 -30.95 54.06 14.60
N ALA A 178 -29.92 54.28 15.42
CA ALA A 178 -29.88 54.98 16.71
C ALA A 178 -30.39 54.11 17.87
N SER A 179 -29.61 54.03 18.95
CA SER A 179 -29.69 52.97 19.98
C SER A 179 -29.74 53.53 21.42
N SER A 180 -29.96 52.64 22.39
CA SER A 180 -29.94 52.86 23.86
C SER A 180 -31.22 53.46 24.47
N PRO A 181 -31.46 53.33 25.80
CA PRO A 181 -30.87 52.42 26.80
C PRO A 181 -31.91 51.61 27.62
N VAL A 182 -31.42 50.71 28.48
CA VAL A 182 -32.20 50.05 29.55
C VAL A 182 -32.63 51.07 30.61
N THR A 183 -33.84 50.94 31.16
CA THR A 183 -34.33 51.72 32.32
C THR A 183 -34.90 50.79 33.40
N THR A 184 -34.68 51.10 34.68
CA THR A 184 -35.12 50.32 35.85
C THR A 184 -36.34 50.94 36.54
N SER A 185 -37.09 50.13 37.30
CA SER A 185 -38.20 50.61 38.15
C SER A 185 -38.40 49.75 39.40
N SER A 186 -38.44 50.37 40.59
CA SER A 186 -38.84 49.77 41.88
C SER A 186 -40.37 49.69 42.02
N THR A 187 -40.99 48.98 42.98
CA THR A 187 -41.08 49.32 44.44
C THR A 187 -41.91 48.21 45.16
N PRO A 188 -41.72 47.88 46.47
CA PRO A 188 -42.30 46.70 47.15
C PRO A 188 -43.57 47.03 47.99
N PRO A 189 -44.25 46.08 48.71
CA PRO A 189 -43.86 45.59 50.07
C PRO A 189 -44.33 44.11 50.33
N PRO A 190 -44.47 43.55 51.57
CA PRO A 190 -44.07 43.98 52.92
C PRO A 190 -43.24 42.93 53.74
N THR A 191 -42.90 43.27 54.98
CA THR A 191 -42.06 42.50 55.92
C THR A 191 -42.86 41.74 57.00
N THR A 192 -42.33 40.61 57.48
CA THR A 192 -42.67 40.02 58.81
C THR A 192 -41.42 39.45 59.49
N THR A 193 -41.40 39.42 60.83
CA THR A 193 -40.18 39.21 61.64
C THR A 193 -40.39 38.11 62.69
N SER A 194 -39.44 37.19 62.84
CA SER A 194 -39.35 36.30 64.02
C SER A 194 -37.96 35.65 64.17
N THR A 195 -37.51 35.43 65.40
CA THR A 195 -36.24 34.77 65.76
C THR A 195 -36.38 34.05 67.13
N PRO A 196 -35.39 33.25 67.57
CA PRO A 196 -35.36 31.78 67.52
C PRO A 196 -35.88 31.10 68.82
N PRO A 197 -36.04 29.76 68.86
CA PRO A 197 -35.01 28.87 69.47
C PRO A 197 -35.04 27.42 68.90
N PRO A 198 -34.36 26.42 69.51
CA PRO A 198 -33.01 26.36 70.10
C PRO A 198 -32.10 25.36 69.37
N THR A 199 -30.82 25.30 69.73
CA THR A 199 -29.85 24.31 69.21
C THR A 199 -30.09 22.90 69.79
N THR A 200 -30.15 21.87 68.94
CA THR A 200 -29.98 20.46 69.34
C THR A 200 -28.88 19.79 68.51
N THR A 201 -27.98 19.08 69.19
CA THR A 201 -26.85 18.40 68.55
C THR A 201 -27.32 17.12 67.86
N SER A 202 -26.96 16.93 66.60
CA SER A 202 -27.18 15.66 65.89
C SER A 202 -25.88 15.19 65.24
N THR A 203 -25.59 13.90 65.36
CA THR A 203 -24.34 13.28 64.90
C THR A 203 -24.35 13.07 63.40
N VAL A 204 -23.29 13.52 62.72
CA VAL A 204 -23.06 13.30 61.29
C VAL A 204 -22.83 11.80 61.03
N PRO A 205 -23.62 11.13 60.16
CA PRO A 205 -23.31 9.78 59.68
C PRO A 205 -22.03 9.80 58.84
N PRO A 206 -21.25 8.70 58.77
CA PRO A 206 -20.04 8.67 57.95
C PRO A 206 -20.38 8.93 56.48
N THR A 207 -19.65 9.85 55.87
CA THR A 207 -19.82 10.19 54.45
C THR A 207 -19.51 8.96 53.60
N THR A 208 -20.51 8.43 52.89
CA THR A 208 -20.24 7.47 51.83
C THR A 208 -19.45 8.19 50.74
N GLU A 209 -18.22 7.76 50.48
CA GLU A 209 -17.43 8.30 49.38
C GLU A 209 -18.20 8.10 48.07
N ALA A 210 -18.28 9.15 47.25
CA ALA A 210 -18.81 9.01 45.90
C ALA A 210 -17.93 8.01 45.13
N PRO A 211 -18.51 7.13 44.29
CA PRO A 211 -17.71 6.19 43.51
C PRO A 211 -16.72 6.98 42.67
N THR A 212 -15.42 6.75 42.90
CA THR A 212 -14.37 7.32 42.07
C THR A 212 -14.64 6.93 40.63
N THR A 213 -14.67 7.92 39.74
CA THR A 213 -14.78 7.69 38.30
C THR A 213 -13.56 6.89 37.87
N GLN A 214 -13.74 5.58 37.72
CA GLN A 214 -12.74 4.70 37.15
C GLN A 214 -12.40 5.27 35.76
N PRO A 215 -11.10 5.51 35.45
CA PRO A 215 -10.74 6.00 34.13
C PRO A 215 -11.26 5.01 33.09
N THR A 216 -11.81 5.54 32.00
CA THR A 216 -12.23 4.70 30.87
C THR A 216 -11.02 3.88 30.45
N PRO A 217 -11.13 2.55 30.32
CA PRO A 217 -10.00 1.76 29.85
C PRO A 217 -9.64 2.23 28.44
N THR A 218 -8.42 2.74 28.26
CA THR A 218 -7.93 3.28 26.99
C THR A 218 -7.62 2.16 26.01
N PHE A 219 -8.66 1.45 25.57
CA PHE A 219 -8.60 0.40 24.57
C PHE A 219 -7.96 0.95 23.29
N GLY A 220 -7.08 0.15 22.71
CA GLY A 220 -6.39 0.49 21.48
C GLY A 220 -5.28 1.53 21.52
N ARG A 221 -4.99 2.17 22.67
CA ARG A 221 -3.86 3.12 22.75
C ARG A 221 -2.52 2.43 22.45
N ILE A 222 -1.77 2.95 21.49
CA ILE A 222 -0.46 2.41 21.09
C ILE A 222 0.61 2.80 22.13
N ARG A 223 1.27 1.79 22.69
CA ARG A 223 2.36 1.91 23.67
C ARG A 223 3.69 2.11 22.94
N ASP A 224 4.12 3.36 22.86
CA ASP A 224 5.28 3.84 22.10
C ASP A 224 6.34 4.56 22.96
N GLY A 225 6.22 4.46 24.29
CA GLY A 225 7.06 5.18 25.25
C GLY A 225 6.66 6.65 25.48
N THR A 226 5.63 7.18 24.81
CA THR A 226 5.17 8.56 25.03
C THR A 226 4.28 8.67 26.29
N ASN A 227 4.56 9.68 27.11
CA ASN A 227 3.79 9.98 28.33
C ASN A 227 2.57 10.88 28.04
N SER A 228 1.73 10.53 27.06
CA SER A 228 0.44 11.18 26.85
C SER A 228 -0.62 10.59 27.79
N SER A 229 -1.03 11.36 28.80
CA SER A 229 -2.20 11.06 29.64
C SER A 229 -3.53 11.48 29.00
N ALA A 230 -3.49 12.13 27.84
CA ALA A 230 -4.68 12.41 27.04
C ALA A 230 -5.25 11.11 26.47
N GLU A 231 -6.53 10.84 26.73
CA GLU A 231 -7.28 9.83 26.00
C GLU A 231 -7.42 10.29 24.54
N THR A 232 -7.13 9.41 23.58
CA THR A 232 -7.48 9.64 22.19
C THR A 232 -8.99 9.50 22.05
N ILE A 233 -9.70 10.63 22.11
CA ILE A 233 -11.16 10.69 21.91
C ILE A 233 -11.45 10.22 20.47
N ASN A 234 -12.03 9.04 20.34
CA ASN A 234 -12.51 8.50 19.07
C ASN A 234 -13.74 9.31 18.63
N PRO A 235 -13.68 10.11 17.55
CA PRO A 235 -14.76 11.02 17.21
C PRO A 235 -15.76 10.34 16.26
N GLU A 236 -17.05 10.70 16.37
CA GLU A 236 -18.09 10.28 15.40
C GLU A 236 -17.84 10.85 13.99
N SER A 237 -17.12 11.96 13.88
CA SER A 237 -16.64 12.49 12.60
C SER A 237 -15.36 13.32 12.78
N PHE A 238 -14.50 13.32 11.78
CA PHE A 238 -13.39 14.28 11.68
C PHE A 238 -13.91 15.53 10.95
N PRO A 239 -14.11 16.67 11.63
CA PRO A 239 -14.77 17.82 11.02
C PRO A 239 -13.92 18.43 9.91
N SER A 240 -14.54 18.76 8.78
CA SER A 240 -13.84 19.43 7.67
C SER A 240 -13.23 20.75 8.13
N ARG A 241 -11.93 20.90 7.86
CA ARG A 241 -11.14 22.08 8.18
C ARG A 241 -11.32 23.23 7.18
N GLY A 242 -12.20 23.08 6.19
CA GLY A 242 -12.42 24.05 5.12
C GLY A 242 -11.25 24.14 4.11
N CYS A 243 -10.37 23.14 4.09
CA CYS A 243 -9.22 23.09 3.19
C CYS A 243 -9.65 23.08 1.71
N LYS A 244 -8.80 23.60 0.84
CA LYS A 244 -8.89 23.43 -0.61
C LYS A 244 -7.90 22.41 -1.12
N LEU A 245 -8.31 21.60 -2.11
CA LEU A 245 -7.41 20.68 -2.83
C LEU A 245 -6.35 21.53 -3.56
N PRO A 246 -5.06 21.47 -3.17
CA PRO A 246 -4.02 22.21 -3.84
C PRO A 246 -3.67 21.58 -5.19
N ASN A 247 -2.85 22.26 -6.00
CA ASN A 247 -2.20 21.61 -7.13
C ASN A 247 -0.88 20.99 -6.65
N TYR A 248 -0.83 19.66 -6.54
CA TYR A 248 0.40 18.94 -6.23
C TYR A 248 1.27 18.83 -7.49
N ILE A 249 2.53 19.24 -7.41
CA ILE A 249 3.48 19.21 -8.54
C ILE A 249 4.84 18.70 -8.11
N SER A 250 5.62 18.19 -9.05
CA SER A 250 7.00 17.77 -8.85
C SER A 250 7.90 18.22 -9.99
N HIS A 251 8.96 18.94 -9.63
CA HIS A 251 10.04 19.43 -10.47
C HIS A 251 11.27 19.72 -9.60
N ASP A 252 12.43 19.96 -10.22
CA ASP A 252 13.70 20.24 -9.54
C ASP A 252 14.06 19.25 -8.41
N GLY A 253 13.64 17.99 -8.58
CA GLY A 253 13.88 16.90 -7.64
C GLY A 253 13.11 17.02 -6.32
N LYS A 254 11.98 17.73 -6.31
CA LYS A 254 11.15 18.01 -5.11
C LYS A 254 9.66 17.80 -5.39
N ILE A 255 8.88 17.60 -4.33
CA ILE A 255 7.42 17.70 -4.36
C ILE A 255 7.05 19.08 -3.79
N PHE A 256 6.12 19.76 -4.45
CA PHE A 256 5.55 21.03 -4.01
C PHE A 256 4.04 20.93 -3.91
N VAL A 257 3.50 21.67 -2.94
CA VAL A 257 2.08 21.96 -2.82
C VAL A 257 1.88 23.38 -3.33
N GLN A 258 1.30 23.50 -4.52
CA GLN A 258 1.05 24.77 -5.19
C GLN A 258 -0.37 25.25 -4.89
N THR A 259 -0.46 26.49 -4.42
CA THR A 259 -1.72 27.20 -4.14
C THR A 259 -2.37 27.75 -5.42
N PRO A 260 -3.68 28.07 -5.42
CA PRO A 260 -4.37 28.62 -6.60
C PRO A 260 -3.81 29.95 -7.15
N ASN A 261 -2.98 30.67 -6.38
CA ASN A 261 -2.25 31.87 -6.81
C ASN A 261 -0.77 31.61 -7.15
N GLY A 262 -0.36 30.34 -7.29
CA GLY A 262 0.96 29.94 -7.77
C GLY A 262 2.08 29.97 -6.73
N VAL A 263 1.78 30.06 -5.43
CA VAL A 263 2.82 29.94 -4.38
C VAL A 263 3.06 28.46 -4.08
N GLU A 264 4.32 28.05 -4.21
CA GLU A 264 4.78 26.65 -4.08
C GLU A 264 5.45 26.42 -2.73
N THR A 265 4.87 25.53 -1.91
CA THR A 265 5.46 25.08 -0.65
C THR A 265 6.11 23.71 -0.87
N PRO A 266 7.45 23.56 -0.77
CA PRO A 266 8.08 22.24 -0.87
C PRO A 266 7.70 21.34 0.32
N ILE A 267 7.63 20.03 0.08
CA ILE A 267 7.38 18.99 1.09
C ILE A 267 8.34 17.80 0.88
N ALA A 268 8.79 17.24 1.99
CA ALA A 268 9.39 15.89 2.04
C ALA A 268 8.45 14.91 2.76
N ILE A 269 8.50 13.64 2.40
CA ILE A 269 7.60 12.57 2.84
C ILE A 269 8.31 11.67 3.85
N LYS A 270 7.89 11.73 5.12
CA LYS A 270 8.09 10.65 6.09
C LYS A 270 6.84 9.80 6.06
N GLY A 271 6.82 8.83 5.15
CA GLY A 271 5.67 7.99 4.86
C GLY A 271 5.69 6.65 5.57
N ILE A 272 4.55 5.97 5.58
CA ILE A 272 4.44 4.56 5.96
C ILE A 272 3.38 3.86 5.10
N ASN A 273 3.57 2.58 4.80
CA ASN A 273 2.55 1.73 4.18
C ASN A 273 1.60 1.16 5.26
N TRP A 274 0.30 1.16 5.01
CA TRP A 274 -0.71 0.55 5.89
C TRP A 274 -1.64 -0.33 5.05
N PHE A 275 -1.37 -1.63 5.02
CA PHE A 275 -2.04 -2.59 4.13
C PHE A 275 -3.25 -3.29 4.78
N GLY A 276 -4.04 -3.96 3.95
CA GLY A 276 -5.25 -4.71 4.28
C GLY A 276 -6.39 -4.48 3.28
N MET A 277 -6.45 -3.31 2.61
CA MET A 277 -7.46 -3.02 1.58
C MET A 277 -7.12 -3.63 0.22
N ASP A 278 -5.89 -4.07 0.02
CA ASP A 278 -5.39 -4.95 -1.03
C ASP A 278 -5.84 -6.43 -0.86
N THR A 279 -6.33 -6.79 0.33
CA THR A 279 -6.75 -8.16 0.66
C THR A 279 -8.26 -8.37 0.48
N GLU A 280 -8.71 -9.63 0.53
CA GLU A 280 -10.14 -9.99 0.54
C GLU A 280 -10.95 -9.34 1.68
N GLN A 281 -10.28 -8.86 2.73
CA GLN A 281 -10.88 -8.22 3.90
C GLN A 281 -11.32 -6.78 3.60
N ASN A 282 -10.74 -6.15 2.57
CA ASN A 282 -11.14 -4.84 2.04
C ASN A 282 -11.04 -3.66 3.05
N ILE A 283 -10.31 -3.82 4.15
CA ILE A 283 -10.10 -2.84 5.23
C ILE A 283 -8.64 -2.92 5.72
N PRO A 284 -7.98 -1.82 6.09
CA PRO A 284 -6.64 -1.91 6.66
C PRO A 284 -6.67 -2.67 8.00
N PHE A 285 -5.60 -3.40 8.29
CA PHE A 285 -5.55 -4.19 9.52
C PHE A 285 -5.35 -3.31 10.77
N GLY A 286 -5.65 -3.89 11.94
CA GLY A 286 -5.49 -3.29 13.25
C GLY A 286 -6.73 -2.68 13.88
N LEU A 287 -7.81 -2.43 13.14
CA LEU A 287 -8.95 -1.59 13.59
C LEU A 287 -9.91 -2.25 14.61
N TRP A 288 -9.62 -3.48 15.05
CA TRP A 288 -10.47 -4.31 15.91
C TRP A 288 -10.32 -4.06 17.43
N ALA A 289 -9.99 -2.82 17.84
CA ALA A 289 -9.64 -2.47 19.22
C ALA A 289 -10.53 -3.09 20.31
N ASN A 290 -9.90 -3.74 21.29
CA ASN A 290 -10.56 -4.43 22.38
C ASN A 290 -9.67 -4.41 23.65
N PRO A 291 -10.03 -5.08 24.76
CA PRO A 291 -9.22 -5.08 25.99
C PRO A 291 -7.85 -5.77 25.87
N GLN A 292 -7.58 -6.53 24.81
CA GLN A 292 -6.37 -7.33 24.61
C GLN A 292 -5.49 -6.79 23.48
N ASN A 293 -6.05 -6.51 22.31
CA ASN A 293 -5.32 -6.10 21.10
C ASN A 293 -6.15 -5.18 20.18
N GLY A 294 -5.56 -4.75 19.05
CA GLY A 294 -6.19 -3.86 18.08
C GLY A 294 -6.22 -2.40 18.53
N THR A 295 -6.23 -1.47 17.59
CA THR A 295 -6.22 -0.01 17.78
C THR A 295 -7.41 0.66 17.04
N SER A 296 -7.53 1.98 17.11
CA SER A 296 -8.59 2.75 16.43
C SER A 296 -8.03 3.67 15.35
N ILE A 297 -8.87 4.08 14.40
CA ILE A 297 -8.48 5.06 13.37
C ILE A 297 -7.93 6.35 13.99
N ALA A 298 -8.55 6.84 15.08
CA ALA A 298 -8.12 8.06 15.75
C ALA A 298 -6.75 7.89 16.44
N GLU A 299 -6.45 6.71 16.99
CA GLU A 299 -5.15 6.43 17.61
C GLU A 299 -4.04 6.22 16.58
N ILE A 300 -4.30 5.59 15.42
CA ILE A 300 -3.30 5.53 14.33
C ILE A 300 -3.01 6.94 13.81
N VAL A 301 -4.04 7.77 13.60
CA VAL A 301 -3.89 9.20 13.25
C VAL A 301 -3.07 9.95 14.31
N ALA A 302 -3.29 9.69 15.61
CA ALA A 302 -2.53 10.31 16.69
C ALA A 302 -1.08 9.81 16.79
N PHE A 303 -0.84 8.51 16.56
CA PHE A 303 0.47 7.86 16.59
C PHE A 303 1.36 8.35 15.44
N LEU A 304 0.87 8.32 14.21
CA LEU A 304 1.63 8.78 13.05
C LEU A 304 1.92 10.28 13.14
N ALA A 305 0.95 11.10 13.58
CA ALA A 305 1.17 12.52 13.79
C ALA A 305 2.20 12.83 14.90
N ARG A 306 2.18 12.12 16.03
CA ARG A 306 3.12 12.39 17.15
C ARG A 306 4.55 11.93 16.86
N HIS A 307 4.73 10.98 15.93
CA HIS A 307 6.03 10.56 15.40
C HIS A 307 6.39 11.18 14.03
N LYS A 308 5.74 12.31 13.69
CA LYS A 308 5.99 13.15 12.50
C LYS A 308 5.86 12.46 11.13
N PHE A 309 5.19 11.32 11.04
CA PHE A 309 4.78 10.78 9.75
C PHE A 309 3.76 11.74 9.12
N ASN A 310 3.94 12.09 7.86
CA ASN A 310 3.10 13.07 7.15
C ASN A 310 2.41 12.49 5.90
N SER A 311 2.60 11.20 5.60
CA SER A 311 1.87 10.51 4.53
C SER A 311 1.64 9.04 4.86
N ILE A 312 0.58 8.45 4.31
CA ILE A 312 0.38 7.00 4.18
C ILE A 312 0.31 6.65 2.69
N ARG A 313 0.96 5.55 2.29
CA ARG A 313 0.66 4.84 1.04
C ARG A 313 -0.30 3.71 1.39
N LEU A 314 -1.43 3.66 0.70
CA LEU A 314 -2.59 2.84 1.02
C LEU A 314 -2.81 1.82 -0.11
N PRO A 315 -2.31 0.58 0.02
CA PRO A 315 -2.55 -0.51 -0.92
C PRO A 315 -4.04 -0.82 -1.14
N LEU A 316 -4.49 -0.78 -2.39
CA LEU A 316 -5.85 -1.13 -2.85
C LEU A 316 -5.78 -2.26 -3.90
N THR A 317 -6.94 -2.79 -4.33
CA THR A 317 -7.01 -3.57 -5.59
C THR A 317 -7.95 -2.97 -6.62
N VAL A 318 -7.60 -3.12 -7.89
CA VAL A 318 -8.43 -2.69 -9.04
C VAL A 318 -9.83 -3.32 -8.96
N ASP A 319 -9.92 -4.62 -8.72
CA ASP A 319 -11.18 -5.36 -8.58
C ASP A 319 -12.01 -4.90 -7.36
N SER A 320 -11.40 -4.62 -6.20
CA SER A 320 -12.14 -4.10 -5.04
C SER A 320 -12.63 -2.67 -5.22
N ILE A 321 -11.88 -1.82 -5.92
CA ILE A 321 -12.34 -0.47 -6.34
C ILE A 321 -13.58 -0.60 -7.24
N LEU A 322 -13.53 -1.45 -8.26
CA LEU A 322 -14.61 -1.62 -9.25
C LEU A 322 -15.86 -2.29 -8.67
N ARG A 323 -15.69 -3.31 -7.82
CA ARG A 323 -16.82 -3.96 -7.12
C ARG A 323 -17.41 -3.09 -6.02
N ASN A 324 -16.64 -2.15 -5.48
CA ASN A 324 -16.97 -1.23 -4.37
C ASN A 324 -17.69 -1.90 -3.18
N THR A 325 -17.36 -3.16 -2.90
CA THR A 325 -18.06 -4.00 -1.92
C THR A 325 -17.83 -3.49 -0.49
N PRO A 326 -18.82 -3.54 0.43
CA PRO A 326 -18.60 -3.24 1.85
C PRO A 326 -17.40 -4.03 2.43
N PRO A 327 -16.52 -3.39 3.22
CA PRO A 327 -15.43 -4.09 3.88
C PRO A 327 -15.88 -5.09 4.96
N ASN A 328 -14.98 -5.94 5.44
CA ASN A 328 -15.28 -6.84 6.55
C ASN A 328 -15.35 -6.07 7.90
N GLU A 329 -16.55 -5.64 8.27
CA GLU A 329 -16.83 -4.94 9.55
C GLU A 329 -16.33 -5.70 10.78
N ASN A 330 -16.21 -7.03 10.75
CA ASN A 330 -15.71 -7.82 11.88
C ASN A 330 -14.24 -7.50 12.26
N LEU A 331 -13.48 -6.82 11.39
CA LEU A 331 -12.12 -6.34 11.68
C LEU A 331 -12.08 -4.88 12.17
N VAL A 332 -13.25 -4.26 12.40
CA VAL A 332 -13.38 -2.87 12.87
C VAL A 332 -14.23 -2.85 14.14
N ASN A 333 -13.68 -2.34 15.24
CA ASN A 333 -14.53 -1.95 16.36
C ASN A 333 -15.21 -0.61 16.00
N THR A 334 -16.42 -0.65 15.45
CA THR A 334 -17.18 0.52 15.02
C THR A 334 -17.61 1.43 16.18
N PHE A 335 -17.65 0.94 17.43
CA PHE A 335 -17.84 1.79 18.61
C PHE A 335 -16.58 2.59 18.97
N LEU A 336 -15.38 2.06 18.68
CA LEU A 336 -14.10 2.76 18.89
C LEU A 336 -13.57 3.44 17.62
N SER A 337 -14.18 3.21 16.45
CA SER A 337 -13.91 3.92 15.20
C SER A 337 -15.20 4.40 14.51
N PRO A 338 -16.11 5.15 15.21
CA PRO A 338 -17.44 5.49 14.70
C PRO A 338 -17.42 6.48 13.51
N SER A 339 -16.26 7.06 13.21
CA SER A 339 -16.02 7.90 12.03
C SER A 339 -15.72 7.11 10.75
N LEU A 340 -15.67 5.78 10.79
CA LEU A 340 -15.51 4.94 9.60
C LEU A 340 -16.88 4.57 9.00
N ASN A 341 -17.20 5.14 7.84
CA ASN A 341 -18.32 4.70 7.03
C ASN A 341 -17.91 3.43 6.26
N LEU A 342 -18.47 2.27 6.64
CA LEU A 342 -18.21 0.98 6.01
C LEU A 342 -19.25 0.59 4.94
N THR A 343 -20.12 1.51 4.52
CA THR A 343 -21.21 1.25 3.56
C THR A 343 -20.71 0.76 2.20
N THR A 344 -19.54 1.22 1.76
CA THR A 344 -18.84 0.74 0.56
C THR A 344 -17.32 0.80 0.76
N TYR A 345 -16.54 0.17 -0.14
CA TYR A 345 -15.07 0.24 -0.12
C TYR A 345 -14.56 1.69 -0.21
N LEU A 346 -15.11 2.47 -1.14
CA LEU A 346 -14.73 3.86 -1.37
C LEU A 346 -15.23 4.80 -0.26
N ASP A 347 -16.30 4.46 0.45
CA ASP A 347 -16.70 5.15 1.68
C ASP A 347 -15.71 4.91 2.84
N ALA A 348 -15.16 3.70 2.95
CA ALA A 348 -14.14 3.39 3.94
C ALA A 348 -12.82 4.13 3.63
N VAL A 349 -12.38 4.14 2.36
CA VAL A 349 -11.24 4.95 1.90
C VAL A 349 -11.48 6.45 2.16
N SER A 350 -12.67 6.98 1.83
CA SER A 350 -13.09 8.37 2.13
C SER A 350 -12.93 8.72 3.61
N SER A 351 -13.39 7.82 4.49
CA SER A 351 -13.33 7.98 5.93
C SER A 351 -11.87 8.00 6.44
N ILE A 352 -11.04 7.10 5.93
CA ILE A 352 -9.59 7.03 6.22
C ILE A 352 -8.88 8.31 5.76
N VAL A 353 -9.08 8.74 4.51
CA VAL A 353 -8.52 9.97 3.94
C VAL A 353 -8.88 11.19 4.81
N THR A 354 -10.15 11.32 5.18
CA THR A 354 -10.66 12.42 6.00
C THR A 354 -10.03 12.42 7.41
N ALA A 355 -9.88 11.23 8.02
CA ALA A 355 -9.25 11.08 9.34
C ALA A 355 -7.80 11.57 9.35
N PHE A 356 -6.99 11.18 8.36
CA PHE A 356 -5.60 11.65 8.23
C PHE A 356 -5.49 13.13 7.84
N GLY A 357 -6.41 13.62 7.01
CA GLY A 357 -6.52 15.05 6.67
C GLY A 357 -6.75 15.96 7.89
N SER A 358 -7.38 15.45 8.96
CA SER A 358 -7.54 16.18 10.22
C SER A 358 -6.20 16.63 10.85
N LYS A 359 -5.12 15.88 10.63
CA LYS A 359 -3.75 16.20 11.11
C LYS A 359 -2.82 16.72 10.01
N GLY A 360 -3.27 16.79 8.76
CA GLY A 360 -2.40 17.11 7.62
C GLY A 360 -1.47 15.94 7.25
N ILE A 361 -1.92 14.71 7.48
CA ILE A 361 -1.29 13.51 6.92
C ILE A 361 -1.95 13.25 5.56
N SER A 362 -1.14 13.12 4.51
CA SER A 362 -1.63 12.84 3.15
C SER A 362 -1.83 11.35 2.89
N ILE A 363 -2.63 11.03 1.88
CA ILE A 363 -2.79 9.67 1.36
C ILE A 363 -2.26 9.61 -0.08
N LEU A 364 -1.42 8.63 -0.36
CA LEU A 364 -1.14 8.12 -1.69
C LEU A 364 -1.99 6.86 -1.88
N LEU A 365 -2.85 6.86 -2.90
CA LEU A 365 -3.69 5.71 -3.23
C LEU A 365 -2.90 4.77 -4.14
N ASP A 366 -2.65 3.53 -3.72
CA ASP A 366 -1.81 2.60 -4.49
C ASP A 366 -2.67 1.52 -5.17
N LEU A 367 -2.48 1.36 -6.48
CA LEU A 367 -3.04 0.23 -7.24
C LEU A 367 -2.17 -1.01 -7.05
N HIS A 368 -2.22 -1.57 -5.84
CA HIS A 368 -1.30 -2.60 -5.39
C HIS A 368 -1.42 -3.88 -6.22
N TYR A 369 -2.61 -4.46 -6.24
CA TYR A 369 -2.93 -5.69 -6.98
C TYR A 369 -4.11 -5.50 -7.95
N LEU A 370 -4.25 -6.41 -8.91
CA LEU A 370 -5.39 -6.43 -9.81
C LEU A 370 -6.62 -6.99 -9.09
N SER A 371 -6.44 -8.02 -8.27
CA SER A 371 -7.39 -8.46 -7.25
C SER A 371 -6.65 -9.10 -6.06
N PRO A 372 -7.33 -9.45 -4.94
CA PRO A 372 -6.71 -10.16 -3.82
C PRO A 372 -6.13 -11.55 -4.15
N THR A 373 -6.28 -12.03 -5.39
CA THR A 373 -5.70 -13.30 -5.88
C THR A 373 -4.93 -13.16 -7.20
N ASP A 374 -4.79 -11.93 -7.72
CA ASP A 374 -4.02 -11.61 -8.93
C ASP A 374 -3.17 -10.37 -8.64
N THR A 375 -1.91 -10.59 -8.28
CA THR A 375 -0.97 -9.51 -7.95
C THR A 375 -0.64 -8.61 -9.14
N GLY A 376 -0.83 -9.10 -10.37
CA GLY A 376 -0.50 -8.40 -11.61
C GLY A 376 0.99 -8.17 -11.79
N ASP A 377 1.61 -8.93 -12.70
CA ASP A 377 3.01 -8.74 -13.11
C ASP A 377 3.24 -7.45 -13.95
N ALA A 378 2.12 -6.82 -14.33
CA ALA A 378 1.95 -5.52 -14.97
C ALA A 378 0.61 -4.91 -14.48
N TRP A 379 0.23 -3.74 -15.02
CA TRP A 379 -1.05 -3.08 -14.71
C TRP A 379 -2.30 -3.76 -15.32
N PHE A 380 -2.15 -4.98 -15.85
CA PHE A 380 -3.23 -5.81 -16.41
C PHE A 380 -2.82 -7.29 -16.43
N SER A 381 -3.81 -8.18 -16.50
CA SER A 381 -3.66 -9.62 -16.73
C SER A 381 -4.65 -10.10 -17.81
N ALA A 382 -4.75 -11.41 -18.03
CA ALA A 382 -5.77 -11.99 -18.92
C ALA A 382 -7.18 -11.97 -18.28
N GLN A 383 -7.26 -11.84 -16.95
CA GLN A 383 -8.48 -11.80 -16.15
C GLN A 383 -8.90 -10.35 -15.86
N HIS A 384 -7.92 -9.47 -15.64
CA HIS A 384 -8.12 -8.04 -15.38
C HIS A 384 -7.46 -7.22 -16.51
N PRO A 385 -8.16 -7.00 -17.65
CA PRO A 385 -7.60 -6.25 -18.77
C PRO A 385 -7.35 -4.77 -18.42
N GLU A 386 -6.52 -4.08 -19.20
CA GLU A 386 -6.12 -2.68 -19.00
C GLU A 386 -7.29 -1.70 -18.78
N SER A 387 -8.46 -1.99 -19.35
CA SER A 387 -9.70 -1.23 -19.09
C SER A 387 -10.05 -1.17 -17.60
N ASN A 388 -9.91 -2.28 -16.87
CA ASN A 388 -10.27 -2.35 -15.45
C ASN A 388 -9.43 -1.36 -14.63
N SER A 389 -8.13 -1.30 -14.89
CA SER A 389 -7.21 -0.39 -14.20
C SER A 389 -7.47 1.08 -14.56
N LEU A 390 -7.87 1.37 -15.81
CA LEU A 390 -8.30 2.71 -16.23
C LEU A 390 -9.64 3.12 -15.60
N ASP A 391 -10.59 2.19 -15.48
CA ASP A 391 -11.91 2.43 -14.89
C ASP A 391 -11.83 2.56 -13.36
N ALA A 392 -10.89 1.84 -12.71
CA ALA A 392 -10.58 2.02 -11.29
C ALA A 392 -9.94 3.39 -11.02
N ILE A 393 -9.04 3.87 -11.87
CA ILE A 393 -8.51 5.25 -11.82
C ILE A 393 -9.65 6.27 -11.93
N ASP A 394 -10.59 6.05 -12.85
CA ASP A 394 -11.76 6.92 -13.00
C ASP A 394 -12.67 6.92 -11.76
N ALA A 395 -12.86 5.77 -11.10
CA ALA A 395 -13.59 5.67 -9.85
C ALA A 395 -12.89 6.42 -8.70
N LEU A 396 -11.59 6.18 -8.50
CA LEU A 396 -10.79 6.87 -7.48
C LEU A 396 -10.79 8.39 -7.71
N ALA A 397 -10.53 8.86 -8.93
CA ALA A 397 -10.51 10.28 -9.24
C ALA A 397 -11.89 10.94 -9.10
N SER A 398 -12.98 10.24 -9.47
CA SER A 398 -14.34 10.77 -9.33
C SER A 398 -14.80 10.89 -7.87
N HIS A 399 -14.32 10.01 -6.97
CA HIS A 399 -14.61 10.09 -5.54
C HIS A 399 -13.72 11.08 -4.79
N PHE A 400 -12.42 11.13 -5.12
CA PHE A 400 -11.42 11.78 -4.27
C PHE A 400 -10.81 13.08 -4.85
N CYS A 401 -11.08 13.47 -6.09
CA CYS A 401 -10.65 14.78 -6.61
C CYS A 401 -11.55 15.92 -6.08
N SER A 402 -11.41 16.27 -4.79
CA SER A 402 -12.28 17.24 -4.12
C SER A 402 -11.65 17.88 -2.88
N ASP A 403 -12.17 19.05 -2.48
CA ASP A 403 -11.74 19.76 -1.26
C ASP A 403 -11.89 18.95 0.04
N ASN A 404 -12.87 18.04 0.11
CA ASN A 404 -13.04 17.15 1.26
C ASN A 404 -11.88 16.16 1.41
N HIS A 405 -11.28 15.77 0.28
CA HIS A 405 -10.17 14.82 0.17
C HIS A 405 -8.88 15.54 -0.27
N TRP A 406 -8.74 16.82 0.10
CA TRP A 406 -7.63 17.71 -0.28
C TRP A 406 -6.22 17.14 -0.05
N ASN A 407 -6.10 16.17 0.86
CA ASN A 407 -4.86 15.51 1.27
C ASN A 407 -4.53 14.24 0.47
N VAL A 408 -5.32 13.87 -0.55
CA VAL A 408 -4.91 12.83 -1.52
C VAL A 408 -3.91 13.42 -2.50
N LEU A 409 -2.70 12.87 -2.51
CA LEU A 409 -1.61 13.32 -3.40
C LEU A 409 -1.87 12.94 -4.86
N GLY A 410 -2.50 11.78 -5.07
CA GLY A 410 -2.70 11.15 -6.36
C GLY A 410 -2.67 9.64 -6.25
N ILE A 411 -2.24 8.98 -7.33
CA ILE A 411 -2.23 7.52 -7.47
C ILE A 411 -0.81 7.01 -7.72
N ASP A 412 -0.44 5.92 -7.04
CA ASP A 412 0.68 5.06 -7.41
C ASP A 412 0.20 4.07 -8.47
N LEU A 413 0.75 4.16 -9.68
CA LEU A 413 0.05 3.70 -10.89
C LEU A 413 -0.02 2.17 -11.02
N LYS A 414 0.93 1.44 -10.41
CA LYS A 414 0.90 -0.02 -10.19
C LYS A 414 2.09 -0.39 -9.29
N ASN A 415 1.83 -1.05 -8.16
CA ASN A 415 2.85 -1.63 -7.30
C ASN A 415 3.64 -2.75 -7.99
N GLU A 416 4.95 -2.77 -7.77
CA GLU A 416 5.89 -3.82 -8.14
C GLU A 416 5.71 -4.43 -9.55
N PRO A 417 5.74 -3.64 -10.64
CA PRO A 417 5.87 -4.21 -11.98
C PRO A 417 7.21 -4.97 -12.07
N TRP A 418 7.18 -6.23 -12.50
CA TRP A 418 8.38 -7.07 -12.57
C TRP A 418 8.51 -7.75 -13.93
N ASN A 419 7.42 -8.27 -14.51
CA ASN A 419 7.45 -8.87 -15.85
C ASN A 419 7.20 -7.85 -16.98
N THR A 420 7.59 -6.59 -16.76
CA THR A 420 7.41 -5.45 -17.67
C THR A 420 8.72 -4.99 -18.28
N THR A 421 8.65 -4.40 -19.47
CA THR A 421 9.80 -3.78 -20.17
C THR A 421 9.78 -2.26 -19.98
N TRP A 422 10.83 -1.56 -20.42
CA TRP A 422 10.86 -0.10 -20.43
C TRP A 422 11.48 0.42 -21.74
N GLY A 423 10.70 1.17 -22.53
CA GLY A 423 11.18 1.87 -23.73
C GLY A 423 11.01 1.14 -25.07
N ASP A 424 10.62 -0.14 -25.08
CA ASP A 424 10.42 -0.91 -26.32
C ASP A 424 9.10 -0.61 -27.05
N ASN A 425 8.16 0.10 -26.40
CA ASN A 425 6.78 0.34 -26.85
C ASN A 425 5.94 -0.93 -27.03
N GLY A 426 6.34 -2.04 -26.38
CA GLY A 426 5.59 -3.29 -26.36
C GLY A 426 4.35 -3.24 -25.46
N PRO A 427 3.50 -4.29 -25.48
CA PRO A 427 2.28 -4.34 -24.68
C PRO A 427 2.51 -4.24 -23.16
N LYS A 428 3.71 -4.59 -22.68
CA LYS A 428 4.13 -4.50 -21.27
C LYS A 428 5.23 -3.44 -21.04
N ASP A 429 5.38 -2.46 -21.92
CA ASP A 429 6.27 -1.30 -21.67
C ASP A 429 5.68 -0.46 -20.52
N MET A 430 6.27 -0.53 -19.32
CA MET A 430 5.77 0.17 -18.13
C MET A 430 5.75 1.69 -18.31
N ARG A 431 6.63 2.24 -19.15
CA ARG A 431 6.58 3.65 -19.55
C ARG A 431 5.30 3.99 -20.32
N VAL A 432 4.82 3.08 -21.18
CA VAL A 432 3.55 3.24 -21.91
C VAL A 432 2.37 3.02 -20.98
N GLY A 433 2.44 2.06 -20.08
CA GLY A 433 1.44 1.85 -19.01
C GLY A 433 1.27 3.09 -18.14
N ALA A 434 2.36 3.55 -17.51
CA ALA A 434 2.39 4.77 -16.70
C ALA A 434 1.90 6.00 -17.48
N ALA A 435 2.25 6.15 -18.76
CA ALA A 435 1.74 7.22 -19.61
C ALA A 435 0.22 7.14 -19.82
N LYS A 436 -0.36 5.95 -20.03
CA LYS A 436 -1.83 5.79 -20.16
C LYS A 436 -2.54 6.10 -18.85
N LEU A 437 -2.13 5.43 -17.78
CA LEU A 437 -2.76 5.47 -16.46
C LEU A 437 -2.67 6.88 -15.85
N GLY A 438 -1.46 7.47 -15.85
CA GLY A 438 -1.23 8.82 -15.35
C GLY A 438 -1.98 9.89 -16.15
N ASN A 439 -2.09 9.76 -17.47
CA ASN A 439 -2.89 10.72 -18.26
C ASN A 439 -4.41 10.55 -18.04
N ARG A 440 -4.94 9.34 -17.87
CA ARG A 440 -6.36 9.14 -17.51
C ARG A 440 -6.66 9.77 -16.14
N MET A 441 -5.80 9.54 -15.16
CA MET A 441 -5.92 10.16 -13.84
C MET A 441 -5.91 11.70 -13.94
N LEU A 442 -4.97 12.28 -14.69
CA LEU A 442 -4.82 13.73 -14.83
C LEU A 442 -5.92 14.40 -15.68
N GLU A 443 -6.59 13.65 -16.57
CA GLU A 443 -7.80 14.10 -17.27
C GLU A 443 -8.97 14.35 -16.30
N LYS A 444 -9.09 13.52 -15.25
CA LYS A 444 -10.09 13.69 -14.19
C LYS A 444 -9.64 14.65 -13.09
N CYS A 445 -8.38 14.53 -12.65
CA CYS A 445 -7.83 15.28 -11.53
C CYS A 445 -6.47 15.92 -11.88
N PRO A 446 -6.46 17.07 -12.57
CA PRO A 446 -5.21 17.76 -12.93
C PRO A 446 -4.45 18.33 -11.71
N GLN A 447 -5.01 18.23 -10.50
CA GLN A 447 -4.38 18.62 -9.23
C GLN A 447 -3.47 17.54 -8.64
N TRP A 448 -3.61 16.27 -9.04
CA TRP A 448 -2.85 15.14 -8.47
C TRP A 448 -1.46 14.92 -9.10
N LEU A 449 -0.66 14.08 -8.45
CA LEU A 449 0.62 13.52 -8.90
C LEU A 449 0.44 12.07 -9.36
N ALA A 450 1.24 11.66 -10.34
CA ALA A 450 1.42 10.26 -10.70
C ALA A 450 2.71 9.76 -10.02
N PHE A 451 2.57 8.79 -9.13
CA PHE A 451 3.71 8.05 -8.59
C PHE A 451 4.01 6.87 -9.54
N VAL A 452 5.28 6.72 -9.88
CA VAL A 452 5.74 5.86 -10.99
C VAL A 452 6.90 5.01 -10.53
N GLU A 453 6.60 3.75 -10.27
CA GLU A 453 7.56 2.68 -10.03
C GLU A 453 8.27 2.24 -11.33
N GLY A 454 9.33 1.46 -11.17
CA GLY A 454 10.10 0.85 -12.24
C GLY A 454 9.51 -0.45 -12.79
N ASN A 455 10.35 -1.23 -13.47
CA ASN A 455 10.16 -2.66 -13.68
C ASN A 455 11.11 -3.46 -12.78
N ALA A 456 11.48 -4.68 -13.15
CA ALA A 456 12.67 -5.35 -12.63
C ALA A 456 13.34 -6.21 -13.69
N ARG A 457 14.67 -6.18 -13.79
CA ARG A 457 15.46 -6.97 -14.74
C ARG A 457 16.79 -7.43 -14.13
N SER A 458 17.49 -8.31 -14.84
CA SER A 458 18.86 -8.72 -14.51
C SER A 458 19.85 -7.65 -14.97
N HIS A 459 20.72 -7.21 -14.06
CA HIS A 459 21.70 -6.14 -14.26
C HIS A 459 23.07 -6.51 -13.66
N THR A 460 24.12 -5.80 -14.09
CA THR A 460 25.50 -5.99 -13.63
C THR A 460 26.07 -4.66 -13.15
N VAL A 461 26.30 -4.52 -11.85
CA VAL A 461 26.85 -3.30 -11.23
C VAL A 461 28.32 -3.49 -10.86
N GLN A 462 29.11 -2.41 -10.93
CA GLN A 462 30.51 -2.39 -10.46
C GLN A 462 30.60 -1.71 -9.10
N ILE A 463 30.97 -2.46 -8.06
CA ILE A 463 31.11 -1.94 -6.69
C ILE A 463 32.54 -2.25 -6.21
N ASN A 464 33.27 -1.21 -5.77
CA ASN A 464 34.63 -1.32 -5.23
C ASN A 464 35.62 -2.12 -6.13
N GLY A 465 35.47 -1.99 -7.45
CA GLY A 465 36.30 -2.69 -8.44
C GLY A 465 35.92 -4.15 -8.69
N ARG A 466 34.76 -4.61 -8.19
CA ARG A 466 34.21 -5.95 -8.42
C ARG A 466 32.86 -5.87 -9.12
N SER A 467 32.65 -6.77 -10.07
CA SER A 467 31.37 -7.01 -10.73
C SER A 467 30.42 -7.78 -9.81
N PHE A 468 29.16 -7.34 -9.72
CA PHE A 468 28.05 -8.05 -9.10
C PHE A 468 26.89 -8.12 -10.09
N ASP A 469 26.49 -9.33 -10.43
CA ASP A 469 25.25 -9.58 -11.16
C ASP A 469 24.10 -9.67 -10.16
N TYR A 470 22.96 -9.06 -10.48
CA TYR A 470 21.80 -8.96 -9.61
C TYR A 470 20.50 -8.89 -10.42
N TYR A 471 19.37 -9.16 -9.77
CA TYR A 471 18.04 -8.83 -10.28
C TYR A 471 17.50 -7.66 -9.45
N ASP A 472 16.85 -6.69 -10.09
CA ASP A 472 16.30 -5.53 -9.37
C ASP A 472 15.31 -5.93 -8.27
N TRP A 473 15.12 -5.05 -7.29
CA TRP A 473 13.87 -5.06 -6.52
C TRP A 473 12.70 -4.83 -7.48
N TRP A 474 11.57 -5.51 -7.25
CA TRP A 474 10.37 -5.28 -8.06
C TRP A 474 9.91 -3.83 -7.91
N GLY A 475 9.49 -3.18 -9.00
CA GLY A 475 9.26 -1.72 -9.00
C GLY A 475 10.52 -0.84 -8.81
N GLY A 476 11.72 -1.42 -8.68
CA GLY A 476 12.98 -0.68 -8.49
C GLY A 476 13.71 -0.34 -9.81
N GLY A 477 13.50 -1.10 -10.87
CA GLY A 477 14.22 -0.99 -12.14
C GLY A 477 13.82 0.25 -12.95
N LEU A 478 14.66 1.29 -12.94
CA LEU A 478 14.46 2.53 -13.69
C LEU A 478 15.69 2.90 -14.56
N GLN A 479 16.65 1.98 -14.76
CA GLN A 479 17.90 2.16 -15.53
C GLN A 479 17.67 2.72 -16.94
N LEU A 480 16.53 2.39 -17.56
CA LEU A 480 16.19 2.81 -18.93
C LEU A 480 15.36 4.10 -19.00
N ALA A 481 14.87 4.63 -17.89
CA ALA A 481 13.99 5.80 -17.87
C ALA A 481 14.68 7.12 -18.26
N GLY A 482 16.00 7.26 -18.13
CA GLY A 482 16.75 8.40 -18.68
C GLY A 482 16.92 8.33 -20.21
N THR A 483 17.02 7.12 -20.77
CA THR A 483 17.14 6.88 -22.22
C THR A 483 15.79 6.99 -22.92
N TYR A 484 14.74 6.47 -22.27
CA TYR A 484 13.35 6.50 -22.73
C TYR A 484 12.50 7.24 -21.70
N PRO A 485 12.49 8.59 -21.71
CA PRO A 485 11.78 9.38 -20.71
C PRO A 485 10.27 9.18 -20.76
N LEU A 486 9.65 9.26 -19.58
CA LEU A 486 8.21 9.34 -19.42
C LEU A 486 7.76 10.79 -19.55
N THR A 487 6.68 11.04 -20.27
CA THR A 487 6.04 12.35 -20.35
C THR A 487 4.54 12.21 -20.19
N LEU A 488 3.97 13.06 -19.34
CA LEU A 488 2.52 13.21 -19.16
C LEU A 488 2.06 14.50 -19.85
N GLN A 489 0.78 14.59 -20.19
CA GLN A 489 0.20 15.75 -20.87
C GLN A 489 0.23 16.99 -19.96
N VAL A 490 -0.14 16.83 -18.68
CA VAL A 490 0.05 17.84 -17.65
C VAL A 490 1.49 17.78 -17.16
N GLN A 491 2.19 18.92 -17.19
CA GLN A 491 3.62 19.01 -16.84
C GLN A 491 3.85 19.00 -15.32
N SER A 492 5.06 18.63 -14.91
CA SER A 492 5.49 18.58 -13.51
C SER A 492 4.61 17.69 -12.63
N LYS A 493 4.19 16.51 -13.14
CA LYS A 493 3.29 15.57 -12.45
C LYS A 493 3.87 14.21 -12.07
N ILE A 494 5.10 13.90 -12.48
CA ILE A 494 5.74 12.61 -12.22
C ILE A 494 6.54 12.68 -10.92
N VAL A 495 6.27 11.74 -10.00
CA VAL A 495 7.17 11.35 -8.91
C VAL A 495 7.65 9.94 -9.20
N TRP A 496 8.95 9.70 -9.08
CA TRP A 496 9.51 8.35 -9.18
C TRP A 496 9.35 7.66 -7.83
N ALA A 497 8.77 6.45 -7.83
CA ALA A 497 8.37 5.73 -6.63
C ALA A 497 9.16 4.43 -6.34
N PRO A 498 10.45 4.28 -6.72
CA PRO A 498 11.10 2.97 -6.74
C PRO A 498 11.20 2.30 -5.37
N HIS A 499 11.13 0.97 -5.35
CA HIS A 499 11.30 0.16 -4.15
C HIS A 499 12.78 -0.17 -3.90
N TYR A 500 13.16 -0.27 -2.62
CA TYR A 500 14.48 -0.80 -2.26
C TYR A 500 14.46 -1.49 -0.88
N TYR A 501 14.83 -2.76 -0.87
CA TYR A 501 14.73 -3.64 0.29
C TYR A 501 16.06 -4.10 0.90
N SER A 502 15.97 -4.80 2.02
CA SER A 502 17.09 -5.37 2.78
C SER A 502 17.20 -6.90 2.59
N PRO A 503 18.27 -7.56 3.09
CA PRO A 503 18.48 -9.00 2.87
C PRO A 503 17.36 -9.91 3.38
N SER A 504 16.46 -9.44 4.27
CA SER A 504 15.35 -10.25 4.77
C SER A 504 14.23 -10.47 3.76
N VAL A 505 14.12 -9.60 2.75
CA VAL A 505 13.21 -9.79 1.60
C VAL A 505 13.88 -10.68 0.56
N TYR A 506 15.15 -10.45 0.22
CA TYR A 506 15.94 -11.35 -0.62
C TYR A 506 17.46 -11.21 -0.35
N PRO A 507 18.25 -12.30 -0.23
CA PRO A 507 19.68 -12.23 0.07
C PRO A 507 20.52 -11.83 -1.16
N GLN A 508 20.42 -10.56 -1.58
CA GLN A 508 21.15 -10.02 -2.74
C GLN A 508 22.68 -10.14 -2.56
N TYR A 509 23.38 -10.66 -3.59
CA TYR A 509 24.83 -10.90 -3.51
C TYR A 509 25.66 -9.65 -3.25
N PHE A 510 25.20 -8.46 -3.66
CA PHE A 510 25.91 -7.20 -3.41
C PHE A 510 25.82 -6.74 -1.95
N LEU A 511 24.81 -7.16 -1.17
CA LEU A 511 24.63 -6.76 0.23
C LEU A 511 25.61 -7.45 1.19
N VAL A 512 26.44 -8.38 0.70
CA VAL A 512 27.53 -9.01 1.46
C VAL A 512 28.85 -8.93 0.70
N ARG A 513 29.95 -8.77 1.42
CA ARG A 513 31.30 -8.63 0.85
C ARG A 513 31.75 -9.87 0.08
N SER A 514 31.33 -11.04 0.55
CA SER A 514 31.54 -12.34 -0.09
C SER A 514 30.57 -13.35 0.48
N ALA A 515 30.22 -14.38 -0.29
CA ALA A 515 29.59 -15.60 0.18
C ALA A 515 30.11 -16.78 -0.66
N GLN A 516 29.77 -18.01 -0.26
CA GLN A 516 29.95 -19.18 -1.11
C GLN A 516 28.96 -19.15 -2.29
N ALA A 517 29.19 -20.00 -3.29
CA ALA A 517 28.22 -20.17 -4.36
C ALA A 517 26.90 -20.73 -3.81
N ARG A 518 25.77 -20.12 -4.19
CA ARG A 518 24.42 -20.67 -4.03
C ARG A 518 24.33 -22.10 -4.56
N ALA A 519 23.55 -22.94 -3.89
CA ALA A 519 23.07 -24.17 -4.51
C ALA A 519 22.06 -23.82 -5.63
N PRO A 520 21.96 -24.61 -6.72
CA PRO A 520 20.94 -24.39 -7.75
C PRO A 520 19.53 -24.34 -7.14
N GLY A 521 18.73 -23.34 -7.54
CA GLY A 521 17.40 -23.10 -6.96
C GLY A 521 17.40 -22.59 -5.51
N SER A 522 18.54 -22.17 -4.96
CA SER A 522 18.62 -21.63 -3.59
C SER A 522 19.01 -20.14 -3.60
N PRO A 523 18.24 -19.25 -2.94
CA PRO A 523 18.59 -17.83 -2.80
C PRO A 523 19.60 -17.56 -1.66
N LEU A 524 19.93 -18.56 -0.86
CA LEU A 524 20.72 -18.43 0.37
C LEU A 524 22.21 -18.18 0.08
N LEU A 525 22.89 -17.48 0.99
CA LEU A 525 24.31 -17.12 0.86
C LEU A 525 25.19 -17.81 1.93
N PRO A 526 25.51 -19.12 1.82
CA PRO A 526 26.27 -19.84 2.83
C PRO A 526 27.64 -19.20 3.10
N GLY A 527 27.99 -19.06 4.39
CA GLY A 527 29.28 -18.50 4.80
C GLY A 527 29.51 -17.07 4.29
N TYR A 528 28.45 -16.25 4.29
CA TYR A 528 28.56 -14.84 3.94
C TYR A 528 29.49 -14.10 4.90
N VAL A 529 30.07 -12.99 4.42
CA VAL A 529 30.84 -12.03 5.20
C VAL A 529 30.24 -10.66 4.95
N GLU A 530 29.76 -10.03 6.01
CA GLU A 530 29.14 -8.71 5.95
C GLU A 530 30.17 -7.61 5.60
N TRP A 531 29.68 -6.54 5.00
CA TRP A 531 30.44 -5.30 4.79
C TRP A 531 30.60 -4.51 6.09
N SER A 532 31.63 -3.65 6.19
CA SER A 532 31.66 -2.57 7.19
C SER A 532 30.65 -1.46 6.86
N ASP A 533 30.34 -0.59 7.81
CA ASP A 533 29.28 0.44 7.65
C ASP A 533 29.54 1.42 6.48
N GLU A 534 30.80 1.79 6.25
CA GLU A 534 31.20 2.68 5.14
C GLU A 534 31.11 1.95 3.78
N GLU A 535 31.54 0.70 3.73
CA GLU A 535 31.41 -0.13 2.53
C GLU A 535 29.94 -0.43 2.19
N LEU A 536 29.10 -0.70 3.20
CA LEU A 536 27.68 -1.01 3.02
C LEU A 536 26.89 0.22 2.55
N LEU A 537 27.14 1.39 3.15
CA LEU A 537 26.54 2.64 2.68
C LEU A 537 26.94 2.92 1.23
N ASN A 538 28.20 2.69 0.86
CA ASN A 538 28.66 2.83 -0.53
C ASN A 538 28.02 1.79 -1.48
N VAL A 539 27.83 0.54 -1.03
CA VAL A 539 27.09 -0.50 -1.78
C VAL A 539 25.67 -0.04 -2.06
N VAL A 540 24.90 0.31 -1.03
CA VAL A 540 23.49 0.70 -1.14
C VAL A 540 23.34 2.01 -1.92
N GLN A 541 24.28 2.96 -1.78
CA GLN A 541 24.34 4.14 -2.64
C GLN A 541 24.60 3.80 -4.10
N THR A 542 25.51 2.88 -4.39
CA THR A 542 25.87 2.52 -5.78
C THR A 542 24.71 1.81 -6.47
N THR A 543 24.08 0.83 -5.83
CA THR A 543 22.93 0.11 -6.39
C THR A 543 21.68 1.00 -6.52
N ALA A 544 21.35 1.78 -5.50
CA ALA A 544 20.24 2.73 -5.60
C ALA A 544 20.48 3.78 -6.71
N GLN A 545 21.73 4.24 -6.88
CA GLN A 545 22.12 5.17 -7.95
C GLN A 545 22.02 4.55 -9.35
N ASP A 546 22.41 3.27 -9.50
CA ASP A 546 22.31 2.50 -10.74
C ASP A 546 20.85 2.24 -11.12
N MET A 547 20.06 1.65 -10.20
CA MET A 547 18.64 1.35 -10.39
C MET A 547 17.80 2.59 -10.76
N PHE A 548 17.91 3.68 -9.99
CA PHE A 548 17.01 4.84 -10.13
C PHE A 548 17.62 6.20 -9.80
N GLY A 549 18.59 6.28 -8.88
CA GLY A 549 19.08 7.52 -8.28
C GLY A 549 19.77 8.47 -9.27
N TYR A 550 20.19 7.99 -10.44
CA TYR A 550 20.67 8.82 -11.53
C TYR A 550 19.59 9.75 -12.11
N LEU A 551 18.30 9.39 -12.02
CA LEU A 551 17.17 10.15 -12.59
C LEU A 551 17.12 11.60 -12.10
N ARG A 552 17.56 11.86 -10.87
CA ARG A 552 17.72 13.19 -10.26
C ARG A 552 18.49 14.21 -11.13
N ASN A 553 19.30 13.72 -12.08
CA ASN A 553 20.15 14.54 -12.95
C ASN A 553 19.66 14.60 -14.41
N VAL A 554 18.63 13.82 -14.78
CA VAL A 554 18.15 13.70 -16.17
C VAL A 554 16.64 13.90 -16.34
N GLN A 555 15.85 13.82 -15.27
CA GLN A 555 14.42 14.16 -15.26
C GLN A 555 14.08 14.96 -13.98
N GLY A 556 13.12 15.89 -14.09
CA GLY A 556 12.84 16.85 -13.02
C GLY A 556 12.02 16.31 -11.83
N GLY A 557 11.34 15.17 -11.98
CA GLY A 557 10.52 14.58 -10.93
C GLY A 557 11.35 14.16 -9.71
N ALA A 558 10.81 14.36 -8.51
CA ALA A 558 11.41 13.86 -7.28
C ALA A 558 11.47 12.33 -7.26
N ILE A 559 12.43 11.78 -6.53
CA ILE A 559 12.42 10.36 -6.15
C ILE A 559 11.92 10.23 -4.71
N VAL A 560 10.90 9.40 -4.51
CA VAL A 560 10.39 8.95 -3.21
C VAL A 560 10.53 7.43 -3.20
N PHE A 561 11.03 6.84 -2.12
CA PHE A 561 11.04 5.37 -2.04
C PHE A 561 9.60 4.90 -1.83
N GLY A 562 9.00 4.19 -2.80
CA GLY A 562 7.61 3.71 -2.72
C GLY A 562 7.44 2.70 -1.58
N GLU A 563 8.42 1.81 -1.45
CA GLU A 563 8.62 0.95 -0.29
C GLU A 563 10.10 0.83 0.06
N PHE A 564 10.40 0.85 1.36
CA PHE A 564 11.67 0.39 1.92
C PHE A 564 11.42 -0.29 3.27
N GLY A 565 12.10 -1.41 3.54
CA GLY A 565 11.86 -2.14 4.78
C GLY A 565 12.63 -3.46 4.95
N GLY A 566 12.10 -4.30 5.83
CA GLY A 566 12.72 -5.54 6.26
C GLY A 566 12.60 -5.80 7.75
N LEU A 567 13.20 -6.91 8.18
CA LEU A 567 13.43 -7.21 9.59
C LEU A 567 14.43 -6.20 10.16
N TYR A 568 14.05 -5.55 11.26
CA TYR A 568 14.84 -4.54 11.94
C TYR A 568 15.27 -5.06 13.31
N SER A 569 14.38 -5.04 14.32
CA SER A 569 14.68 -5.56 15.66
C SER A 569 14.98 -7.06 15.65
N LEU A 570 14.33 -7.82 14.74
CA LEU A 570 14.52 -9.26 14.59
C LEU A 570 15.77 -9.65 13.78
N ASP A 571 16.51 -8.70 13.20
CA ASP A 571 17.68 -8.98 12.35
C ASP A 571 18.72 -9.86 13.06
N ALA A 572 18.97 -11.05 12.51
CA ALA A 572 19.87 -12.06 13.04
C ALA A 572 21.29 -12.01 12.42
N HIS A 573 21.58 -11.07 11.51
CA HIS A 573 22.92 -10.89 10.99
C HIS A 573 23.89 -10.41 12.10
N PRO A 574 25.11 -10.98 12.23
CA PRO A 574 26.06 -10.62 13.29
C PRO A 574 26.42 -9.13 13.38
N GLN A 575 26.49 -8.41 12.25
CA GLN A 575 26.68 -6.96 12.18
C GLN A 575 25.39 -6.22 11.79
N LYS A 576 24.21 -6.83 11.95
CA LYS A 576 22.90 -6.21 11.69
C LYS A 576 22.75 -5.61 10.29
N THR A 577 23.14 -6.38 9.26
CA THR A 577 23.11 -5.90 7.86
C THR A 577 21.71 -5.52 7.36
N SER A 578 20.62 -6.15 7.83
CA SER A 578 19.26 -5.70 7.45
C SER A 578 18.93 -4.33 8.07
N GLN A 579 19.21 -4.13 9.37
CA GLN A 579 19.06 -2.82 10.01
C GLN A 579 19.88 -1.75 9.29
N ARG A 580 21.15 -2.04 8.97
CA ARG A 580 22.06 -1.08 8.33
C ARG A 580 21.60 -0.71 6.92
N VAL A 581 21.15 -1.66 6.10
CA VAL A 581 20.59 -1.34 4.77
C VAL A 581 19.36 -0.43 4.87
N ILE A 582 18.46 -0.69 5.83
CA ILE A 582 17.28 0.17 6.07
C ILE A 582 17.73 1.58 6.52
N GLN A 583 18.73 1.69 7.39
CA GLN A 583 19.33 2.98 7.74
C GLN A 583 20.02 3.68 6.57
N ASP A 584 20.65 2.93 5.64
CA ASP A 584 21.34 3.50 4.49
C ASP A 584 20.36 4.02 3.44
N CYS A 585 19.24 3.34 3.21
CA CYS A 585 18.10 3.90 2.46
C CYS A 585 17.63 5.23 3.08
N MET A 586 17.46 5.27 4.42
CA MET A 586 17.09 6.49 5.13
C MET A 586 18.15 7.61 5.05
N LYS A 587 19.44 7.28 4.89
CA LYS A 587 20.51 8.28 4.62
C LYS A 587 20.44 8.78 3.17
N ILE A 588 20.06 7.92 2.22
CA ILE A 588 19.96 8.25 0.78
C ILE A 588 18.76 9.16 0.49
N MET A 589 17.57 8.86 1.02
CA MET A 589 16.35 9.64 0.75
C MET A 589 16.37 11.08 1.30
N LYS A 590 17.40 11.43 2.10
CA LYS A 590 17.70 12.78 2.59
C LYS A 590 18.58 13.61 1.64
N GLN A 591 19.14 13.01 0.59
CA GLN A 591 20.00 13.71 -0.36
C GLN A 591 19.18 14.58 -1.34
N PRO A 592 19.77 15.64 -1.93
CA PRO A 592 19.12 16.42 -2.98
C PRO A 592 18.60 15.53 -4.12
N GLY A 593 17.39 15.84 -4.60
CA GLY A 593 16.68 15.09 -5.64
C GLY A 593 15.83 13.92 -5.12
N TYR A 594 15.99 13.52 -3.86
CA TYR A 594 15.02 12.70 -3.15
C TYR A 594 14.08 13.58 -2.31
N ALA A 595 12.87 13.07 -2.08
CA ALA A 595 11.84 13.71 -1.25
C ALA A 595 11.31 12.77 -0.14
N GLY A 596 12.12 11.82 0.32
CA GLY A 596 11.76 10.87 1.38
C GLY A 596 11.30 9.50 0.87
N GLY A 597 10.38 8.85 1.59
CA GLY A 597 9.92 7.49 1.29
C GLY A 597 8.84 6.97 2.24
N TYR A 598 8.22 5.84 1.89
CA TYR A 598 7.27 5.12 2.74
C TYR A 598 7.90 3.84 3.30
N MET A 599 7.94 3.74 4.63
CA MET A 599 8.43 2.53 5.30
C MET A 599 7.41 1.38 5.12
N TRP A 600 7.87 0.20 4.72
CA TRP A 600 7.07 -1.02 4.72
C TRP A 600 7.33 -1.84 6.00
N SER A 601 6.37 -1.96 6.92
CA SER A 601 5.05 -1.30 6.99
C SER A 601 4.63 -1.01 8.44
N LEU A 602 3.47 -0.34 8.61
CA LEU A 602 2.84 -0.19 9.93
C LEU A 602 2.47 -1.55 10.54
N ASN A 603 2.01 -2.46 9.67
CA ASN A 603 1.45 -3.76 9.97
C ASN A 603 2.50 -4.75 10.53
N PRO A 604 2.28 -5.38 11.69
CA PRO A 604 3.10 -6.50 12.15
C PRO A 604 3.00 -7.73 11.22
N GLU A 605 1.92 -7.87 10.44
CA GLU A 605 1.68 -9.06 9.62
C GLU A 605 2.64 -9.21 8.42
N SER A 606 3.48 -8.22 8.12
CA SER A 606 4.43 -8.25 7.02
C SER A 606 5.43 -9.41 7.14
N GLY A 607 5.27 -10.44 6.30
CA GLY A 607 6.14 -11.61 6.24
C GLY A 607 7.47 -11.36 5.50
N TYR A 608 8.55 -11.97 5.99
CA TYR A 608 9.90 -11.93 5.42
C TYR A 608 10.51 -13.33 5.36
N GLY A 609 11.18 -13.66 4.24
CA GLY A 609 11.66 -15.01 3.93
C GLY A 609 13.03 -15.40 4.50
N TYR A 610 13.87 -14.44 4.91
CA TYR A 610 15.30 -14.70 5.22
C TYR A 610 15.77 -14.03 6.50
N ASN A 611 16.45 -14.78 7.38
CA ASN A 611 17.07 -14.22 8.58
C ASN A 611 18.09 -15.19 9.23
N PRO A 612 19.41 -14.97 9.09
CA PRO A 612 20.08 -14.02 8.20
C PRO A 612 20.19 -14.57 6.75
N SER A 613 21.05 -13.97 5.92
CA SER A 613 21.21 -14.26 4.48
C SER A 613 21.50 -15.73 4.09
N ASP A 614 21.91 -16.60 5.02
CA ASP A 614 22.13 -18.04 4.79
C ASP A 614 20.96 -18.94 5.26
N THR A 615 19.90 -18.35 5.82
CA THR A 615 18.82 -19.06 6.52
C THR A 615 17.45 -18.60 6.04
N SER A 616 16.74 -19.46 5.29
CA SER A 616 15.32 -19.26 4.94
C SER A 616 14.39 -19.62 6.08
N GLY A 617 13.25 -18.95 6.17
CA GLY A 617 12.20 -19.21 7.15
C GLY A 617 10.98 -18.33 6.89
N TYR A 618 10.30 -17.93 7.97
CA TYR A 618 9.22 -16.94 7.91
C TYR A 618 9.23 -16.15 9.22
N TRP A 619 9.44 -14.83 9.12
CA TRP A 619 9.41 -13.89 10.24
C TRP A 619 8.44 -12.77 9.92
N GLN A 620 7.86 -12.14 10.95
CA GLN A 620 6.90 -11.05 10.81
C GLN A 620 7.34 -9.86 11.64
N GLU A 621 7.44 -8.68 11.01
CA GLU A 621 7.83 -7.43 11.68
C GLU A 621 7.26 -6.19 10.99
N GLY A 622 6.73 -5.26 11.77
CA GLY A 622 6.31 -3.93 11.33
C GLY A 622 6.68 -2.85 12.34
N LEU A 623 6.12 -1.65 12.17
CA LEU A 623 6.26 -0.57 13.15
C LEU A 623 5.45 -0.83 14.43
N LEU A 624 4.37 -1.62 14.33
CA LEU A 624 3.66 -2.17 15.47
C LEU A 624 4.00 -3.65 15.68
N GLN A 625 3.77 -4.14 16.88
CA GLN A 625 3.82 -5.56 17.24
C GLN A 625 2.45 -6.21 16.97
N SER A 626 2.38 -7.54 16.99
CA SER A 626 1.17 -8.33 16.67
C SER A 626 -0.05 -8.11 17.58
N ASP A 627 0.09 -7.33 18.66
CA ASP A 627 -1.03 -6.86 19.47
C ASP A 627 -1.68 -5.56 18.93
N TRP A 628 -1.09 -4.91 17.93
CA TRP A 628 -1.47 -3.58 17.40
C TRP A 628 -1.52 -2.44 18.44
N VAL A 629 -1.03 -2.69 19.67
CA VAL A 629 -1.05 -1.73 20.79
C VAL A 629 0.32 -1.59 21.47
N THR A 630 1.37 -2.22 20.93
CA THR A 630 2.77 -1.98 21.26
C THR A 630 3.52 -1.57 20.01
N ALA A 631 4.26 -0.46 20.05
CA ALA A 631 5.14 -0.08 18.97
C ALA A 631 6.47 -0.86 19.04
N ASN A 632 7.03 -1.16 17.88
CA ASN A 632 8.41 -1.60 17.71
C ASN A 632 9.35 -0.42 18.00
N THR A 633 9.70 -0.22 19.27
CA THR A 633 10.42 0.98 19.72
C THR A 633 11.84 1.09 19.16
N GLU A 634 12.46 -0.02 18.76
CA GLU A 634 13.78 -0.02 18.11
C GLU A 634 13.69 0.53 16.67
N TYR A 635 12.75 0.02 15.87
CA TYR A 635 12.53 0.48 14.49
C TYR A 635 11.94 1.89 14.47
N LEU A 636 10.99 2.21 15.37
CA LEU A 636 10.44 3.56 15.56
C LEU A 636 11.54 4.58 15.91
N LYS A 637 12.51 4.19 16.74
CA LYS A 637 13.66 5.03 17.09
C LYS A 637 14.60 5.24 15.90
N ALA A 638 14.79 4.23 15.05
CA ALA A 638 15.58 4.37 13.82
C ALA A 638 14.95 5.38 12.85
N LEU A 639 13.63 5.38 12.73
CA LEU A 639 12.86 6.28 11.85
C LEU A 639 12.87 7.76 12.31
N GLU A 640 13.40 8.09 13.49
CA GLU A 640 13.71 9.47 13.87
C GLU A 640 14.82 10.09 13.00
N ILE A 641 15.63 9.30 12.29
CA ILE A 641 16.65 9.84 11.35
C ILE A 641 16.03 10.65 10.20
N LEU A 642 14.72 10.54 9.98
CA LEU A 642 13.97 11.28 8.97
C LEU A 642 13.34 12.59 9.51
N ASP A 643 13.33 12.80 10.83
CA ASP A 643 12.64 13.92 11.50
C ASP A 643 13.24 15.31 11.20
N ASP A 644 14.46 15.35 10.68
CA ASP A 644 15.23 16.53 10.28
C ASP A 644 15.26 16.73 8.75
N MET A 645 14.51 15.93 7.98
CA MET A 645 14.39 16.10 6.52
C MET A 645 13.99 17.53 6.17
N THR A 646 14.74 18.14 5.25
CA THR A 646 14.44 19.49 4.80
C THR A 646 13.08 19.50 4.11
N ASN A 647 12.19 20.39 4.56
CA ASN A 647 10.78 20.47 4.17
C ASN A 647 9.86 19.33 4.68
N LEU A 648 10.28 18.51 5.66
CA LEU A 648 9.34 17.63 6.36
C LEU A 648 8.42 18.46 7.27
N GLN A 649 7.13 18.42 6.98
CA GLN A 649 6.07 19.09 7.71
C GLN A 649 4.72 18.42 7.41
N PRO A 650 3.70 18.55 8.27
CA PRO A 650 2.33 18.21 7.91
C PRO A 650 1.90 18.95 6.65
N PHE A 651 1.13 18.31 5.78
CA PHE A 651 0.68 18.91 4.54
C PHE A 651 -0.19 20.17 4.83
N PRO A 652 0.03 21.28 4.11
CA PRO A 652 -0.65 22.54 4.37
C PRO A 652 -2.11 22.51 3.92
N CYS A 653 -3.03 22.70 4.87
CA CYS A 653 -4.43 22.96 4.61
C CYS A 653 -4.64 24.45 4.33
N TYR A 654 -5.01 24.81 3.10
CA TYR A 654 -5.31 26.18 2.71
C TYR A 654 -6.81 26.45 2.83
N VAL A 655 -7.18 27.47 3.60
CA VAL A 655 -8.56 27.99 3.72
C VAL A 655 -8.66 29.28 2.87
N PRO A 656 -9.79 29.55 2.18
CA PRO A 656 -9.97 30.77 1.37
C PRO A 656 -9.88 32.10 2.15
#